data_AF-A0A5I6V548-F1
#
_entry.id   AF-A0A5I6V548-F1
#
_cell.length_a   1.000
_cell.length_b   1.000
_cell.length_c   1.000
_cell.angle_alpha   90.00
_cell.angle_beta   90.00
_cell.angle_gamma   90.00
#
_symmetry.space_group_name_H-M   'P 1'
#
loop_
_entity.id
_entity.type
_entity.pdbx_description
1 polymer ?
#
loop_
_entity_poly.entity_id
_entity_poly.type
_entity_poly.pdbx_seq_one_letter_code
_entity_poly.pdbx_strand_id
1 'polypeptide(L)'
;MMNDSFCRIIAGEIQANAGQVEAAVRLLDEGNTVPFIARYRKEITGGLDDTQLRNLETRLGYLRELEDRRQAILKSISEQGKLTDELAGAINATLSKTELEDLYLPYKPKRRTRGQIAIEAGLEPLADLLWNEPSHDPDVEAAKYIDGDKGVADTKAALDGARYILMERFAEDAALLAKVRDYLWKNAHLVATVVSDKEEEGAKFRDYFDHHEPIANVPSHRALAMFRGRNEGILQLSLNADPQFDEPPKESYCEQIIMDHLGLRLNNAPADSWRKGVVSWTWRIKVLMHLETELMGTVRERAEDEAINVFARNLHDLLMAAPAGLRATMGLDPGLRTGVKVAVVDGTGKLVATDTIYPHTGQAAKAATVIAALCEKYHVELVAIGNGTASRETERFYLDVQKQFPNVTAQKVIVSEAGASVYSASELAAQEFPDLDVSLRGAVSIARRLQDPLAELVKIDPKSIGVGQYQHDVSQTQLARKLDAVVEDCVNAVGVDLNTASVPLLTRVAGLTRMMAQNIVAWRDENGQFQNRQQLLKVSRLGPKAFEQCAGFLRINHGDNPLDASTVHPEAYPVVERILAATQQALKDLMGNSNELRHLKAADFTDDKFGVPTVSDIIKELEKPGRDPRPEFKTAQFADGVETMNDLLPGMILEGAVTNVTNFGAFVDIGVHQDGLVHISSLSNKFVEDPHTVVKAGDIVKVKVLEVDLQRKRIALTMRLDEQPGETAARRGGGADRAQGNRPASKAAKPRGRDAQPAGNSAMMDALAAAMGKKR
;
A
#
# COMPACT_ATOMS: atom_id res chain seq x y z
N MET A 1 -32.07 -7.60 -10.59
CA MET A 1 -32.45 -6.86 -9.35
C MET A 1 -31.27 -6.67 -8.40
N MET A 2 -30.67 -7.72 -7.84
CA MET A 2 -29.54 -7.58 -6.90
C MET A 2 -28.25 -7.09 -7.59
N ASN A 3 -27.90 -7.70 -8.73
CA ASN A 3 -26.81 -7.22 -9.58
C ASN A 3 -27.06 -5.79 -10.08
N ASP A 4 -28.30 -5.42 -10.43
CA ASP A 4 -28.64 -4.07 -10.91
C ASP A 4 -28.39 -3.01 -9.82
N SER A 5 -28.62 -3.35 -8.54
CA SER A 5 -28.31 -2.48 -7.41
C SER A 5 -26.80 -2.30 -7.24
N PHE A 6 -26.03 -3.39 -7.28
CA PHE A 6 -24.57 -3.33 -7.20
C PHE A 6 -23.99 -2.52 -8.36
N CYS A 7 -24.50 -2.72 -9.57
CA CYS A 7 -24.03 -1.99 -10.75
C CYS A 7 -24.23 -0.48 -10.61
N ARG A 8 -25.33 -0.03 -10.00
CA ARG A 8 -25.57 1.40 -9.75
C ARG A 8 -24.64 1.98 -8.69
N ILE A 9 -24.39 1.24 -7.61
CA ILE A 9 -23.47 1.66 -6.55
C ILE A 9 -22.05 1.81 -7.13
N ILE A 10 -21.56 0.76 -7.78
CA ILE A 10 -20.22 0.75 -8.38
C ILE A 10 -20.10 1.84 -9.45
N ALA A 11 -21.13 2.03 -10.28
CA ALA A 11 -21.13 3.06 -11.33
C ALA A 11 -20.89 4.47 -10.76
N GLY A 12 -21.52 4.80 -9.62
CA GLY A 12 -21.29 6.07 -8.92
C GLY A 12 -19.86 6.20 -8.39
N GLU A 13 -19.30 5.11 -7.85
CA GLU A 13 -17.96 5.09 -7.26
C GLU A 13 -16.84 5.20 -8.31
N ILE A 14 -16.99 4.56 -9.48
CA ILE A 14 -15.97 4.57 -10.56
C ILE A 14 -16.22 5.63 -11.63
N GLN A 15 -17.23 6.49 -11.44
CA GLN A 15 -17.66 7.52 -12.39
C GLN A 15 -18.01 6.96 -13.78
N ALA A 16 -18.71 5.82 -13.81
CA ALA A 16 -19.20 5.17 -15.02
C ALA A 16 -20.73 5.15 -15.05
N ASN A 17 -21.32 4.70 -16.16
CA ASN A 17 -22.75 4.42 -16.20
C ASN A 17 -23.03 2.96 -15.78
N ALA A 18 -24.24 2.70 -15.25
CA ALA A 18 -24.61 1.38 -14.76
C ALA A 18 -24.59 0.29 -15.83
N GLY A 19 -24.87 0.64 -17.10
CA GLY A 19 -24.82 -0.31 -18.21
C GLY A 19 -23.39 -0.78 -18.52
N GLN A 20 -22.39 0.11 -18.41
CA GLN A 20 -20.97 -0.25 -18.54
C GLN A 20 -20.55 -1.23 -17.46
N VAL A 21 -20.95 -0.96 -16.21
CA VAL A 21 -20.64 -1.84 -15.07
C VAL A 21 -21.30 -3.19 -15.23
N GLU A 22 -22.57 -3.25 -15.63
CA GLU A 22 -23.29 -4.50 -15.88
C GLU A 22 -22.61 -5.35 -16.96
N ALA A 23 -22.20 -4.71 -18.07
CA ALA A 23 -21.43 -5.36 -19.12
C ALA A 23 -20.09 -5.92 -18.60
N ALA A 24 -19.34 -5.15 -17.82
CA ALA A 24 -18.07 -5.59 -17.25
C ALA A 24 -18.25 -6.72 -16.23
N VAL A 25 -19.25 -6.65 -15.35
CA VAL A 25 -19.59 -7.72 -14.39
C VAL A 25 -19.91 -9.02 -15.13
N ARG A 26 -20.71 -8.95 -16.19
CA ARG A 26 -21.02 -10.12 -17.03
C ARG A 26 -19.75 -10.73 -17.62
N LEU A 27 -18.86 -9.91 -18.17
CA LEU A 27 -17.59 -10.40 -18.73
C LEU A 27 -16.70 -11.06 -17.67
N LEU A 28 -16.61 -10.49 -16.46
CA LEU A 28 -15.85 -11.08 -15.35
C LEU A 28 -16.46 -12.42 -14.90
N ASP A 29 -17.78 -12.50 -14.78
CA ASP A 29 -18.48 -13.74 -14.41
C ASP A 29 -18.37 -14.83 -15.50
N GLU A 30 -18.22 -14.43 -16.77
CA GLU A 30 -17.88 -15.31 -17.90
C GLU A 30 -16.40 -15.75 -17.91
N GLY A 31 -15.60 -15.31 -16.93
CA GLY A 31 -14.19 -15.68 -16.76
C GLY A 31 -13.24 -14.91 -17.65
N ASN A 32 -13.62 -13.71 -18.14
CA ASN A 32 -12.69 -12.82 -18.82
C ASN A 32 -11.81 -12.09 -17.79
N THR A 33 -10.53 -11.92 -18.07
CA THR A 33 -9.61 -11.21 -17.17
C THR A 33 -9.70 -9.69 -17.36
N VAL A 34 -9.28 -8.93 -16.35
CA VAL A 34 -9.26 -7.46 -16.42
C VAL A 34 -8.42 -6.95 -17.61
N PRO A 35 -7.16 -7.40 -17.82
CA PRO A 35 -6.37 -6.93 -18.97
C PRO A 35 -7.05 -7.23 -20.31
N PHE A 36 -7.72 -8.39 -20.42
CA PHE A 36 -8.43 -8.77 -21.63
C PHE A 36 -9.63 -7.86 -21.90
N ILE A 37 -10.44 -7.59 -20.86
CA ILE A 37 -11.61 -6.70 -20.97
C ILE A 37 -11.17 -5.28 -21.35
N ALA A 38 -10.17 -4.74 -20.63
CA ALA A 38 -9.67 -3.39 -20.84
C ALA A 38 -9.14 -3.18 -22.26
N ARG A 39 -8.50 -4.20 -22.85
CA ARG A 39 -7.89 -4.10 -24.18
C ARG A 39 -8.85 -4.44 -25.32
N TYR A 40 -9.59 -5.54 -25.22
CA TYR A 40 -10.31 -6.14 -26.35
C TYR A 40 -11.83 -6.11 -26.23
N ARG A 41 -12.40 -5.57 -25.15
CA ARG A 41 -13.86 -5.48 -24.95
C ARG A 41 -14.33 -4.05 -24.68
N LYS A 42 -13.59 -3.05 -25.17
CA LYS A 42 -13.84 -1.62 -24.96
C LYS A 42 -15.23 -1.20 -25.46
N GLU A 43 -15.70 -1.76 -26.56
CA GLU A 43 -17.03 -1.47 -27.11
C GLU A 43 -18.14 -1.91 -26.15
N ILE A 44 -17.97 -3.09 -25.54
CA ILE A 44 -18.97 -3.68 -24.65
C ILE A 44 -19.04 -2.90 -23.34
N THR A 45 -17.89 -2.48 -22.81
CA THR A 45 -17.80 -1.73 -21.54
C THR A 45 -17.88 -0.22 -21.72
N GLY A 46 -18.01 0.29 -22.96
CA GLY A 46 -17.93 1.73 -23.24
C GLY A 46 -16.57 2.35 -22.88
N GLY A 47 -15.50 1.57 -22.90
CA GLY A 47 -14.12 2.04 -22.72
C GLY A 47 -13.65 2.17 -21.27
N LEU A 48 -14.15 1.33 -20.36
CA LEU A 48 -13.58 1.25 -19.00
C LEU A 48 -12.10 0.86 -19.04
N ASP A 49 -11.26 1.62 -18.34
CA ASP A 49 -9.83 1.35 -18.24
C ASP A 49 -9.47 0.33 -17.15
N ASP A 50 -8.18 -0.06 -17.08
CA ASP A 50 -7.68 -1.03 -16.09
C ASP A 50 -7.96 -0.57 -14.65
N THR A 51 -7.82 0.72 -14.34
CA THR A 51 -8.04 1.23 -12.98
C THR A 51 -9.51 1.12 -12.59
N GLN A 52 -10.41 1.51 -13.50
CA GLN A 52 -11.85 1.38 -13.29
C GLN A 52 -12.28 -0.08 -13.13
N LEU A 53 -11.75 -0.98 -13.97
CA LEU A 53 -12.06 -2.41 -13.91
C LEU A 53 -11.52 -3.09 -12.63
N ARG A 54 -10.31 -2.73 -12.16
CA ARG A 54 -9.76 -3.23 -10.89
C ARG A 54 -10.55 -2.74 -9.68
N ASN A 55 -10.99 -1.49 -9.70
CA ASN A 55 -11.85 -0.93 -8.65
C ASN A 55 -13.24 -1.60 -8.66
N LEU A 56 -13.81 -1.82 -9.85
CA LEU A 56 -15.05 -2.56 -10.04
C LEU A 56 -14.93 -3.99 -9.48
N GLU A 57 -13.87 -4.73 -9.84
CA GLU A 57 -13.65 -6.11 -9.38
C GLU A 57 -13.56 -6.18 -7.85
N THR A 58 -12.79 -5.28 -7.25
CA THR A 58 -12.63 -5.18 -5.78
C THR A 58 -13.97 -4.90 -5.11
N ARG A 59 -14.70 -3.90 -5.62
CA ARG A 59 -15.97 -3.47 -5.04
C ARG A 59 -17.06 -4.52 -5.20
N LEU A 60 -17.13 -5.16 -6.36
CA LEU A 60 -18.04 -6.27 -6.64
C LEU A 60 -17.84 -7.40 -5.63
N GLY A 61 -16.58 -7.76 -5.35
CA GLY A 61 -16.24 -8.74 -4.32
C GLY A 61 -16.77 -8.36 -2.94
N TYR A 62 -16.53 -7.12 -2.50
CA TYR A 62 -17.04 -6.63 -1.22
C TYR A 62 -18.58 -6.69 -1.13
N LEU A 63 -19.28 -6.24 -2.18
CA LEU A 63 -20.75 -6.19 -2.19
C LEU A 63 -21.36 -7.60 -2.19
N ARG A 64 -20.73 -8.56 -2.88
CA ARG A 64 -21.10 -9.98 -2.83
C ARG A 64 -20.93 -10.56 -1.42
N GLU A 65 -19.79 -10.30 -0.77
CA GLU A 65 -19.57 -10.75 0.61
C GLU A 65 -20.55 -10.11 1.61
N LEU A 66 -20.87 -8.83 1.44
CA LEU A 66 -21.87 -8.13 2.25
C LEU A 66 -23.24 -8.79 2.10
N GLU A 67 -23.63 -9.13 0.87
CA GLU A 67 -24.90 -9.81 0.59
C GLU A 67 -24.95 -11.21 1.20
N ASP A 68 -23.91 -12.02 1.01
CA ASP A 68 -23.84 -13.36 1.60
C ASP A 68 -23.97 -13.28 3.13
N ARG A 69 -23.30 -12.29 3.74
CA ARG A 69 -23.40 -12.04 5.18
C ARG A 69 -24.80 -11.57 5.58
N ARG A 70 -25.44 -10.70 4.79
CA ARG A 70 -26.80 -10.20 5.01
C ARG A 70 -27.80 -11.36 5.03
N GLN A 71 -27.73 -12.25 4.05
CA GLN A 71 -28.62 -13.42 3.98
C GLN A 71 -28.43 -14.35 5.16
N ALA A 72 -27.19 -14.58 5.61
CA ALA A 72 -26.91 -15.38 6.80
C ALA A 72 -27.50 -14.76 8.08
N ILE A 73 -27.42 -13.44 8.23
CA ILE A 73 -27.99 -12.70 9.36
C ILE A 73 -29.53 -12.75 9.34
N LEU A 74 -30.16 -12.46 8.20
CA LEU A 74 -31.62 -12.56 8.04
C LEU A 74 -32.13 -13.96 8.43
N LYS A 75 -31.45 -15.00 7.95
CA LYS A 75 -31.78 -16.38 8.29
C LYS A 75 -31.66 -16.64 9.80
N SER A 76 -30.54 -16.27 10.42
CA SER A 76 -30.30 -16.45 11.86
C SER A 76 -31.37 -15.78 12.73
N ILE A 77 -31.77 -14.55 12.39
CA ILE A 77 -32.79 -13.80 13.13
C ILE A 77 -34.19 -14.40 12.89
N SER A 78 -34.47 -14.84 11.65
CA SER A 78 -35.72 -15.51 11.31
C SER A 78 -35.90 -16.83 12.05
N GLU A 79 -34.83 -17.63 12.19
CA GLU A 79 -34.86 -18.90 12.92
C GLU A 79 -35.14 -18.70 14.43
N GLN A 80 -34.82 -17.53 14.97
CA GLN A 80 -35.14 -17.13 16.34
C GLN A 80 -36.56 -16.57 16.49
N GLY A 81 -37.31 -16.40 15.40
CA GLY A 81 -38.65 -15.80 15.40
C GLY A 81 -38.66 -14.31 15.75
N LYS A 82 -37.53 -13.61 15.59
CA LYS A 82 -37.37 -12.20 15.98
C LYS A 82 -37.25 -11.23 14.79
N LEU A 83 -37.40 -11.73 13.56
CA LEU A 83 -37.28 -10.91 12.35
C LEU A 83 -38.57 -10.13 12.11
N THR A 84 -38.58 -8.85 12.52
CA THR A 84 -39.68 -7.93 12.22
C THR A 84 -39.52 -7.31 10.83
N ASP A 85 -40.61 -6.82 10.24
CA ASP A 85 -40.57 -6.16 8.92
C ASP A 85 -39.67 -4.91 8.93
N GLU A 86 -39.66 -4.16 10.03
CA GLU A 86 -38.79 -2.99 10.22
C GLU A 86 -37.31 -3.38 10.24
N LEU A 87 -36.95 -4.42 11.02
CA LEU A 87 -35.58 -4.93 11.10
C LEU A 87 -35.11 -5.52 9.76
N ALA A 88 -35.99 -6.27 9.09
CA ALA A 88 -35.72 -6.78 7.75
C ALA A 88 -35.49 -5.62 6.76
N GLY A 89 -36.28 -4.55 6.84
CA GLY A 89 -36.10 -3.33 6.04
C GLY A 89 -34.73 -2.69 6.28
N ALA A 90 -34.33 -2.50 7.54
CA ALA A 90 -33.03 -1.94 7.91
C ALA A 90 -31.84 -2.80 7.41
N ILE A 91 -31.90 -4.12 7.61
CA ILE A 91 -30.87 -5.07 7.17
C ILE A 91 -30.73 -5.09 5.64
N ASN A 92 -31.84 -4.96 4.90
CA ASN A 92 -31.80 -4.92 3.44
C ASN A 92 -31.29 -3.58 2.88
N ALA A 93 -31.49 -2.48 3.62
CA ALA A 93 -31.08 -1.15 3.18
C ALA A 93 -29.60 -0.84 3.43
N THR A 94 -28.96 -1.49 4.42
CA THR A 94 -27.57 -1.16 4.78
C THR A 94 -26.56 -1.58 3.71
N LEU A 95 -25.58 -0.69 3.47
CA LEU A 95 -24.42 -0.90 2.61
C LEU A 95 -23.10 -1.07 3.41
N SER A 96 -23.18 -1.05 4.74
CA SER A 96 -22.04 -1.13 5.64
C SER A 96 -22.01 -2.47 6.36
N LYS A 97 -20.89 -3.19 6.26
CA LYS A 97 -20.66 -4.42 7.05
C LYS A 97 -20.76 -4.14 8.56
N THR A 98 -20.32 -2.97 9.01
CA THR A 98 -20.38 -2.57 10.43
C THR A 98 -21.82 -2.39 10.90
N GLU A 99 -22.62 -1.60 10.18
CA GLU A 99 -24.03 -1.38 10.53
C GLU A 99 -24.83 -2.69 10.45
N LEU A 100 -24.50 -3.56 9.49
CA LEU A 100 -25.09 -4.89 9.39
C LEU A 100 -24.78 -5.75 10.63
N GLU A 101 -23.55 -5.72 11.15
CA GLU A 101 -23.21 -6.41 12.39
C GLU A 101 -23.87 -5.77 13.62
N ASP A 102 -23.98 -4.44 13.68
CA ASP A 102 -24.66 -3.73 14.76
C ASP A 102 -26.13 -4.18 14.88
N LEU A 103 -26.85 -4.21 13.76
CA LEU A 103 -28.24 -4.70 13.69
C LEU A 103 -28.37 -6.18 14.11
N TYR A 104 -27.29 -6.95 13.97
CA TYR A 104 -27.24 -8.36 14.36
C TYR A 104 -26.84 -8.60 15.82
N LEU A 105 -26.19 -7.63 16.49
CA LEU A 105 -25.65 -7.80 17.85
C LEU A 105 -26.66 -8.38 18.86
N PRO A 106 -27.93 -7.93 18.93
CA PRO A 106 -28.92 -8.46 19.89
C PRO A 106 -29.26 -9.94 19.67
N TYR A 107 -29.08 -10.43 18.45
CA TYR A 107 -29.49 -11.77 17.99
C TYR A 107 -28.32 -12.73 17.82
N LYS A 108 -27.09 -12.21 17.93
CA LYS A 108 -25.87 -13.01 17.81
C LYS A 108 -25.80 -14.00 18.96
N PRO A 109 -25.57 -15.31 18.72
CA PRO A 109 -25.41 -16.28 19.80
C PRO A 109 -24.29 -15.88 20.76
N LYS A 110 -24.60 -15.78 22.06
CA LYS A 110 -23.65 -15.32 23.09
C LYS A 110 -23.19 -16.46 23.98
N ARG A 111 -21.95 -16.34 24.47
CA ARG A 111 -21.51 -17.08 25.67
C ARG A 111 -22.30 -16.58 26.88
N ARG A 112 -22.42 -17.39 27.92
CA ARG A 112 -23.12 -17.05 29.17
C ARG A 112 -22.49 -15.79 29.83
N THR A 113 -23.07 -14.61 29.58
CA THR A 113 -22.59 -13.31 30.07
C THR A 113 -23.07 -13.04 31.51
N ARG A 114 -22.54 -11.99 32.15
CA ARG A 114 -23.04 -11.55 33.47
C ARG A 114 -24.51 -11.12 33.40
N GLY A 115 -24.92 -10.46 32.30
CA GLY A 115 -26.33 -10.12 32.05
C GLY A 115 -27.20 -11.37 31.91
N GLN A 116 -26.76 -12.36 31.12
CA GLN A 116 -27.51 -13.62 30.96
C GLN A 116 -27.64 -14.40 32.27
N ILE A 117 -26.57 -14.45 33.09
CA ILE A 117 -26.61 -15.06 34.43
C ILE A 117 -27.62 -14.33 35.32
N ALA A 118 -27.67 -13.00 35.26
CA ALA A 118 -28.63 -12.21 36.02
C ALA A 118 -30.08 -12.43 35.55
N ILE A 119 -30.32 -12.59 34.24
CA ILE A 119 -31.63 -12.96 33.69
C ILE A 119 -32.05 -14.35 34.18
N GLU A 120 -31.16 -15.34 34.11
CA GLU A 120 -31.39 -16.70 34.62
C GLU A 120 -31.64 -16.72 36.14
N ALA A 121 -31.01 -15.81 36.88
CA ALA A 121 -31.25 -15.62 38.32
C ALA A 121 -32.58 -14.92 38.64
N GLY A 122 -33.30 -14.41 37.62
CA GLY A 122 -34.59 -13.74 37.76
C GLY A 122 -34.50 -12.23 38.10
N LEU A 123 -33.39 -11.57 37.76
CA LEU A 123 -33.16 -10.14 38.04
C LEU A 123 -33.68 -9.18 36.96
N GLU A 124 -34.20 -9.69 35.83
CA GLU A 124 -34.75 -8.85 34.76
C GLU A 124 -35.92 -7.96 35.21
N PRO A 125 -36.90 -8.46 36.00
CA PRO A 125 -37.97 -7.60 36.51
C PRO A 125 -37.46 -6.47 37.42
N LEU A 126 -36.39 -6.69 38.19
CA LEU A 126 -35.75 -5.65 39.00
C LEU A 126 -35.12 -4.56 38.10
N ALA A 127 -34.43 -4.97 37.04
CA ALA A 127 -33.82 -4.06 36.08
C ALA A 127 -34.88 -3.19 35.38
N ASP A 128 -35.97 -3.79 34.91
CA ASP A 128 -37.05 -3.08 34.23
C ASP A 128 -37.81 -2.14 35.17
N LEU A 129 -38.07 -2.57 36.42
CA LEU A 129 -38.75 -1.74 37.43
C LEU A 129 -37.93 -0.48 37.75
N LEU A 130 -36.65 -0.65 38.11
CA LEU A 130 -35.80 0.48 38.51
C LEU A 130 -35.50 1.43 37.35
N TRP A 131 -35.50 0.93 36.10
CA TRP A 131 -35.30 1.78 34.93
C TRP A 131 -36.53 2.64 34.62
N ASN A 132 -37.71 2.02 34.61
CA ASN A 132 -38.97 2.65 34.18
C ASN A 132 -39.68 3.43 35.29
N GLU A 133 -39.54 3.02 36.55
CA GLU A 133 -40.26 3.60 37.70
C GLU A 133 -39.29 4.14 38.77
N PRO A 134 -38.68 5.32 38.53
CA PRO A 134 -37.54 5.78 39.33
C PRO A 134 -37.88 6.28 40.73
N SER A 135 -39.17 6.34 41.07
CA SER A 135 -39.66 6.59 42.43
C SER A 135 -39.33 5.47 43.41
N HIS A 136 -38.99 4.28 42.93
CA HIS A 136 -38.63 3.14 43.77
C HIS A 136 -37.20 3.26 44.30
N ASP A 137 -37.01 2.88 45.57
CA ASP A 137 -35.71 2.80 46.20
C ASP A 137 -34.97 1.53 45.74
N PRO A 138 -33.77 1.65 45.12
CA PRO A 138 -33.04 0.50 44.60
C PRO A 138 -32.72 -0.57 45.64
N ASP A 139 -32.33 -0.20 46.86
CA ASP A 139 -31.93 -1.15 47.90
C ASP A 139 -33.14 -1.91 48.44
N VAL A 140 -34.28 -1.23 48.62
CA VAL A 140 -35.55 -1.85 49.06
C VAL A 140 -36.06 -2.85 48.04
N GLU A 141 -36.05 -2.48 46.76
CA GLU A 141 -36.50 -3.39 45.70
C GLU A 141 -35.54 -4.55 45.50
N ALA A 142 -34.22 -4.29 45.51
CA ALA A 142 -33.20 -5.33 45.34
C ALA A 142 -33.22 -6.39 46.46
N ALA A 143 -33.60 -6.02 47.69
CA ALA A 143 -33.72 -6.97 48.80
C ALA A 143 -34.71 -8.11 48.53
N LYS A 144 -35.71 -7.89 47.66
CA LYS A 144 -36.71 -8.91 47.26
C LYS A 144 -36.13 -9.99 46.34
N TYR A 145 -34.95 -9.76 45.78
CA TYR A 145 -34.31 -10.63 44.79
C TYR A 145 -33.05 -11.34 45.32
N ILE A 146 -32.78 -11.25 46.64
CA ILE A 146 -31.67 -11.98 47.27
C ILE A 146 -31.99 -13.48 47.27
N ASP A 147 -31.15 -14.26 46.61
CA ASP A 147 -31.31 -15.70 46.44
C ASP A 147 -29.92 -16.33 46.30
N GLY A 148 -29.41 -16.85 47.43
CA GLY A 148 -28.08 -17.45 47.50
C GLY A 148 -27.91 -18.67 46.59
N ASP A 149 -28.99 -19.43 46.35
CA ASP A 149 -28.99 -20.61 45.50
C ASP A 149 -28.86 -20.24 44.01
N LYS A 150 -29.30 -19.04 43.64
CA LYS A 150 -29.12 -18.45 42.30
C LYS A 150 -27.87 -17.57 42.19
N GLY A 151 -27.03 -17.52 43.22
CA GLY A 151 -25.79 -16.74 43.22
C GLY A 151 -25.96 -15.25 43.49
N VAL A 152 -27.12 -14.82 44.04
CA VAL A 152 -27.40 -13.43 44.42
C VAL A 152 -27.27 -13.29 45.94
N ALA A 153 -26.07 -12.97 46.42
CA ALA A 153 -25.74 -13.03 47.85
C ALA A 153 -26.27 -11.86 48.69
N ASP A 154 -26.42 -10.67 48.10
CA ASP A 154 -26.83 -9.45 48.78
C ASP A 154 -27.52 -8.45 47.82
N THR A 155 -28.02 -7.33 48.35
CA THR A 155 -28.68 -6.27 47.54
C THR A 155 -27.74 -5.72 46.46
N LYS A 156 -26.45 -5.60 46.76
CA LYS A 156 -25.44 -5.12 45.82
C LYS A 156 -25.30 -6.07 44.63
N ALA A 157 -25.25 -7.37 44.85
CA ALA A 157 -25.20 -8.38 43.80
C ALA A 157 -26.45 -8.35 42.93
N ALA A 158 -27.63 -8.15 43.52
CA ALA A 158 -28.88 -7.98 42.77
C ALA A 158 -28.86 -6.71 41.89
N LEU A 159 -28.41 -5.57 42.44
CA LEU A 159 -28.30 -4.31 41.71
C LEU A 159 -27.22 -4.32 40.63
N ASP A 160 -26.09 -4.99 40.86
CA ASP A 160 -25.03 -5.17 39.87
C ASP A 160 -25.50 -6.11 38.75
N GLY A 161 -26.21 -7.18 39.08
CA GLY A 161 -26.85 -8.08 38.11
C GLY A 161 -27.86 -7.33 37.23
N ALA A 162 -28.78 -6.59 37.84
CA ALA A 162 -29.74 -5.74 37.11
C ALA A 162 -29.03 -4.68 36.24
N ARG A 163 -27.91 -4.10 36.72
CA ARG A 163 -27.09 -3.17 35.94
C ARG A 163 -26.50 -3.85 34.70
N TYR A 164 -25.97 -5.06 34.82
CA TYR A 164 -25.42 -5.80 33.69
C TYR A 164 -26.46 -6.11 32.60
N ILE A 165 -27.71 -6.39 32.99
CA ILE A 165 -28.81 -6.60 32.04
C ILE A 165 -29.02 -5.34 31.19
N LEU A 166 -29.17 -4.17 31.83
CA LEU A 166 -29.39 -2.91 31.11
C LEU A 166 -28.16 -2.49 30.29
N MET A 167 -26.95 -2.65 30.84
CA MET A 167 -25.70 -2.34 30.12
C MET A 167 -25.58 -3.13 28.82
N GLU A 168 -25.91 -4.41 28.83
CA GLU A 168 -25.87 -5.25 27.63
C GLU A 168 -26.99 -4.87 26.65
N ARG A 169 -28.20 -4.59 27.14
CA ARG A 169 -29.31 -4.12 26.32
C ARG A 169 -28.98 -2.81 25.58
N PHE A 170 -28.37 -1.85 26.28
CA PHE A 170 -28.04 -0.55 25.70
C PHE A 170 -26.81 -0.62 24.78
N ALA A 171 -25.78 -1.40 25.13
CA ALA A 171 -24.58 -1.52 24.32
C ALA A 171 -24.79 -2.27 22.99
N GLU A 172 -25.97 -2.85 22.76
CA GLU A 172 -26.35 -3.56 21.55
C GLU A 172 -27.40 -2.80 20.72
N ASP A 173 -27.77 -1.59 21.14
CA ASP A 173 -28.63 -0.72 20.36
C ASP A 173 -27.84 -0.12 19.18
N ALA A 174 -28.18 -0.56 17.97
CA ALA A 174 -27.50 -0.13 16.74
C ALA A 174 -27.57 1.38 16.51
N ALA A 175 -28.70 2.02 16.83
CA ALA A 175 -28.89 3.45 16.63
C ALA A 175 -28.12 4.27 17.67
N LEU A 176 -27.95 3.75 18.90
CA LEU A 176 -27.06 4.34 19.89
C LEU A 176 -25.60 4.22 19.47
N LEU A 177 -25.15 3.03 19.09
CA LEU A 177 -23.78 2.79 18.63
C LEU A 177 -23.43 3.70 17.46
N ALA A 178 -24.33 3.85 16.48
CA ALA A 178 -24.15 4.76 15.35
C ALA A 178 -23.94 6.22 15.77
N LYS A 179 -24.74 6.74 16.73
CA LYS A 179 -24.60 8.11 17.24
C LYS A 179 -23.28 8.33 17.97
N VAL A 180 -22.90 7.40 18.84
CA VAL A 180 -21.66 7.50 19.61
C VAL A 180 -20.44 7.35 18.69
N ARG A 181 -20.48 6.41 17.74
CA ARG A 181 -19.45 6.22 16.72
C ARG A 181 -19.23 7.48 15.88
N ASP A 182 -20.28 8.11 15.39
CA ASP A 182 -20.19 9.36 14.62
C ASP A 182 -19.56 10.49 15.45
N TYR A 183 -19.95 10.61 16.71
CA TYR A 183 -19.34 11.58 17.63
C TYR A 183 -17.85 11.31 17.84
N LEU A 184 -17.48 10.06 18.16
CA LEU A 184 -16.09 9.67 18.41
C LEU A 184 -15.22 9.87 17.17
N TRP A 185 -15.71 9.47 15.99
CA TRP A 185 -14.96 9.67 14.75
C TRP A 185 -14.65 11.15 14.52
N LYS A 186 -15.60 12.04 14.78
CA LYS A 186 -15.44 13.48 14.55
C LYS A 186 -14.60 14.20 15.62
N ASN A 187 -14.68 13.77 16.87
CA ASN A 187 -14.18 14.56 18.00
C ASN A 187 -13.09 13.86 18.82
N ALA A 188 -12.99 12.53 18.80
CA ALA A 188 -12.04 11.82 19.64
C ALA A 188 -10.61 11.95 19.13
N HIS A 189 -9.66 11.88 20.05
CA HIS A 189 -8.23 11.80 19.73
C HIS A 189 -7.72 10.37 19.89
N LEU A 190 -6.93 9.91 18.93
CA LEU A 190 -6.03 8.79 19.11
C LEU A 190 -4.87 9.25 19.99
N VAL A 191 -4.66 8.53 21.10
CA VAL A 191 -3.58 8.82 22.06
C VAL A 191 -2.58 7.67 22.05
N ALA A 192 -1.31 7.99 21.86
CA ALA A 192 -0.19 7.08 21.95
C ALA A 192 0.72 7.49 23.11
N THR A 193 1.00 6.54 24.01
CA THR A 193 1.91 6.74 25.13
C THR A 193 2.94 5.62 25.20
N VAL A 194 4.16 5.92 25.64
CA VAL A 194 5.18 4.89 25.91
C VAL A 194 4.79 4.03 27.11
N VAL A 195 5.05 2.73 27.03
CA VAL A 195 4.96 1.83 28.17
C VAL A 195 6.13 2.13 29.10
N SER A 196 5.88 2.26 30.41
CA SER A 196 6.91 2.55 31.41
C SER A 196 8.11 1.59 31.29
N ASP A 197 9.32 2.14 31.42
CA ASP A 197 10.61 1.45 31.33
C ASP A 197 11.01 0.94 29.93
N LYS A 198 10.36 1.43 28.86
CA LYS A 198 10.66 1.07 27.45
C LYS A 198 11.15 2.23 26.59
N GLU A 199 11.53 3.35 27.18
CA GLU A 199 11.91 4.57 26.47
C GLU A 199 13.21 4.40 25.67
N GLU A 200 14.19 3.65 26.21
CA GLU A 200 15.45 3.39 25.51
C GLU A 200 15.29 2.37 24.38
N GLU A 201 14.59 1.26 24.64
CA GLU A 201 14.27 0.22 23.64
C GLU A 201 13.43 0.82 22.49
N GLY A 202 12.50 1.70 22.85
CA GLY A 202 11.55 2.35 21.97
C GLY A 202 12.05 3.58 21.24
N ALA A 203 13.36 3.89 21.23
CA ALA A 203 13.88 5.16 20.72
C ALA A 203 13.43 5.52 19.29
N LYS A 204 13.15 4.53 18.44
CA LYS A 204 12.59 4.72 17.08
C LYS A 204 11.14 5.25 17.05
N PHE A 205 10.40 5.10 18.14
CA PHE A 205 9.02 5.58 18.31
C PHE A 205 8.94 6.83 19.19
N ARG A 206 10.06 7.51 19.46
CA ARG A 206 10.12 8.67 20.36
C ARG A 206 9.12 9.78 20.01
N ASP A 207 8.87 9.98 18.72
CA ASP A 207 7.91 10.97 18.22
C ASP A 207 6.45 10.63 18.65
N TYR A 208 6.20 9.43 19.19
CA TYR A 208 4.89 8.92 19.63
C TYR A 208 4.83 8.55 21.14
N PHE A 209 5.82 8.95 21.95
CA PHE A 209 5.85 8.61 23.38
C PHE A 209 4.79 9.35 24.20
N ASP A 210 4.34 10.51 23.73
CA ASP A 210 3.20 11.27 24.26
C ASP A 210 2.59 12.04 23.09
N HIS A 211 1.81 11.36 22.28
CA HIS A 211 1.26 11.90 21.03
C HIS A 211 -0.25 11.76 20.96
N HIS A 212 -0.89 12.84 20.53
CA HIS A 212 -2.34 13.00 20.53
C HIS A 212 -2.76 13.63 19.21
N GLU A 213 -3.68 13.00 18.49
CA GLU A 213 -4.20 13.57 17.24
C GLU A 213 -5.65 13.15 16.95
N PRO A 214 -6.44 13.97 16.22
CA PRO A 214 -7.81 13.62 15.85
C PRO A 214 -7.89 12.31 15.06
N ILE A 215 -8.73 11.37 15.51
CA ILE A 215 -8.81 10.03 14.91
C ILE A 215 -9.19 10.04 13.42
N ALA A 216 -10.07 10.95 12.99
CA ALA A 216 -10.50 11.05 11.59
C ALA A 216 -9.37 11.39 10.60
N ASN A 217 -8.32 12.05 11.10
CA ASN A 217 -7.29 12.70 10.28
C ASN A 217 -5.91 12.09 10.47
N VAL A 218 -5.80 10.93 11.15
CA VAL A 218 -4.53 10.25 11.34
C VAL A 218 -3.95 9.81 9.98
N PRO A 219 -2.77 10.29 9.59
CA PRO A 219 -2.12 9.87 8.36
C PRO A 219 -1.70 8.39 8.42
N SER A 220 -1.79 7.68 7.29
CA SER A 220 -1.46 6.25 7.19
C SER A 220 -0.10 5.89 7.83
N HIS A 221 0.97 6.60 7.48
CA HIS A 221 2.32 6.31 8.00
C HIS A 221 2.44 6.46 9.53
N ARG A 222 1.72 7.43 10.14
CA ARG A 222 1.72 7.60 11.60
C ARG A 222 0.91 6.50 12.27
N ALA A 223 -0.26 6.18 11.72
CA ALA A 223 -1.09 5.07 12.21
C ALA A 223 -0.30 3.76 12.22
N LEU A 224 0.33 3.39 11.10
CA LEU A 224 1.13 2.16 11.00
C LEU A 224 2.33 2.16 11.96
N ALA A 225 3.02 3.30 12.13
CA ALA A 225 4.11 3.41 13.10
C ALA A 225 3.62 3.22 14.55
N MET A 226 2.49 3.83 14.90
CA MET A 226 1.86 3.67 16.23
C MET A 226 1.39 2.23 16.47
N PHE A 227 0.71 1.60 15.50
CA PHE A 227 0.29 0.20 15.61
C PHE A 227 1.47 -0.77 15.69
N ARG A 228 2.56 -0.51 14.97
CA ARG A 228 3.80 -1.28 15.09
C ARG A 228 4.40 -1.13 16.49
N GLY A 229 4.49 0.09 17.02
CA GLY A 229 4.95 0.32 18.39
C GLY A 229 4.10 -0.39 19.43
N ARG A 230 2.78 -0.47 19.23
CA ARG A 230 1.87 -1.27 20.05
C ARG A 230 2.14 -2.78 19.94
N ASN A 231 2.31 -3.30 18.73
CA ASN A 231 2.56 -4.73 18.49
C ASN A 231 3.92 -5.19 19.04
N GLU A 232 4.93 -4.32 19.00
CA GLU A 232 6.23 -4.53 19.65
C GLU A 232 6.16 -4.34 21.19
N GLY A 233 5.01 -3.93 21.71
CA GLY A 233 4.77 -3.73 23.15
C GLY A 233 5.48 -2.51 23.73
N ILE A 234 5.89 -1.55 22.90
CA ILE A 234 6.57 -0.30 23.29
C ILE A 234 5.55 0.82 23.57
N LEU A 235 4.48 0.89 22.77
CA LEU A 235 3.44 1.91 22.89
C LEU A 235 2.13 1.31 23.39
N GLN A 236 1.35 2.11 24.11
CA GLN A 236 -0.05 1.89 24.38
C GLN A 236 -0.88 2.88 23.56
N LEU A 237 -1.92 2.37 22.89
CA LEU A 237 -2.87 3.18 22.13
C LEU A 237 -4.22 3.16 22.83
N SER A 238 -4.87 4.31 22.90
CA SER A 238 -6.22 4.47 23.45
C SER A 238 -6.98 5.58 22.73
N LEU A 239 -8.29 5.62 22.91
CA LEU A 239 -9.16 6.65 22.38
C LEU A 239 -9.57 7.62 23.48
N ASN A 240 -9.18 8.89 23.35
CA ASN A 240 -9.68 9.95 24.21
C ASN A 240 -10.96 10.55 23.59
N ALA A 241 -12.11 10.23 24.17
CA ALA A 241 -13.42 10.69 23.72
C ALA A 241 -13.70 12.17 24.01
N ASP A 242 -12.97 12.78 24.96
CA ASP A 242 -13.19 14.16 25.42
C ASP A 242 -11.85 14.94 25.44
N PRO A 243 -11.20 15.15 24.28
CA PRO A 243 -9.85 15.71 24.21
C PRO A 243 -9.74 17.20 24.61
N GLN A 244 -10.87 17.85 24.87
CA GLN A 244 -10.94 19.20 25.42
C GLN A 244 -10.58 19.29 26.91
N PHE A 245 -10.45 18.15 27.59
CA PHE A 245 -10.02 18.08 28.99
C PHE A 245 -8.65 17.41 29.11
N ASP A 246 -7.77 17.98 29.94
CA ASP A 246 -6.43 17.42 30.20
C ASP A 246 -6.50 16.08 30.97
N GLU A 247 -7.52 15.92 31.83
CA GLU A 247 -7.81 14.69 32.55
C GLU A 247 -9.21 14.17 32.16
N PRO A 248 -9.42 12.83 32.16
CA PRO A 248 -10.73 12.26 31.87
C PRO A 248 -11.82 12.88 32.77
N PRO A 249 -12.86 13.51 32.19
CA PRO A 249 -13.88 14.15 33.00
C PRO A 249 -14.64 13.11 33.83
N LYS A 250 -15.26 13.58 34.93
CA LYS A 250 -16.17 12.73 35.72
C LYS A 250 -17.31 12.17 34.87
N GLU A 251 -17.80 12.97 33.92
CA GLU A 251 -18.87 12.62 32.99
C GLU A 251 -18.42 12.94 31.57
N SER A 252 -18.35 11.92 30.73
CA SER A 252 -18.03 12.08 29.30
C SER A 252 -19.24 12.65 28.55
N TYR A 253 -19.01 13.40 27.47
CA TYR A 253 -20.12 13.78 26.59
C TYR A 253 -20.83 12.56 25.97
N CYS A 254 -20.13 11.44 25.81
CA CYS A 254 -20.74 10.20 25.34
C CYS A 254 -21.80 9.65 26.31
N GLU A 255 -21.65 9.89 27.63
CA GLU A 255 -22.69 9.56 28.61
C GLU A 255 -23.96 10.39 28.37
N GLN A 256 -23.82 11.67 27.97
CA GLN A 256 -24.95 12.52 27.59
C GLN A 256 -25.68 11.99 26.34
N ILE A 257 -24.93 11.56 25.31
CA ILE A 257 -25.52 10.96 24.10
C ILE A 257 -26.35 9.72 24.46
N ILE A 258 -25.84 8.87 25.37
CA ILE A 258 -26.55 7.68 25.85
C ILE A 258 -27.82 8.09 26.60
N MET A 259 -27.75 9.07 27.51
CA MET A 259 -28.93 9.55 28.23
C MET A 259 -30.01 10.11 27.29
N ASP A 260 -29.61 10.92 26.32
CA ASP A 260 -30.53 11.54 25.35
C ASP A 260 -31.17 10.47 24.45
N HIS A 261 -30.39 9.50 23.98
CA HIS A 261 -30.89 8.39 23.18
C HIS A 261 -31.93 7.57 23.95
N LEU A 262 -31.65 7.26 25.22
CA LEU A 262 -32.54 6.48 26.08
C LEU A 262 -33.72 7.30 26.63
N GLY A 263 -33.78 8.61 26.36
CA GLY A 263 -34.79 9.50 26.91
C GLY A 263 -34.73 9.64 28.43
N LEU A 264 -33.56 9.40 29.04
CA LEU A 264 -33.40 9.39 30.49
C LEU A 264 -33.51 10.81 31.05
N ARG A 265 -34.49 11.01 31.95
CA ARG A 265 -34.64 12.26 32.72
C ARG A 265 -34.33 11.99 34.19
N LEU A 266 -33.39 12.75 34.73
CA LEU A 266 -32.97 12.71 36.12
C LEU A 266 -33.60 13.89 36.86
N ASN A 267 -34.51 13.60 37.80
CA ASN A 267 -35.29 14.58 38.55
C ASN A 267 -35.07 14.42 40.08
N ASN A 268 -33.93 13.84 40.47
CA ASN A 268 -33.60 13.44 41.84
C ASN A 268 -34.55 12.41 42.47
N ALA A 269 -35.09 11.51 41.65
CA ALA A 269 -35.87 10.37 42.15
C ALA A 269 -34.93 9.32 42.80
N PRO A 270 -35.42 8.47 43.72
CA PRO A 270 -34.59 7.51 44.46
C PRO A 270 -33.68 6.62 43.59
N ALA A 271 -34.14 6.18 42.40
CA ALA A 271 -33.33 5.35 41.51
C ALA A 271 -32.33 6.12 40.64
N ASP A 272 -32.35 7.46 40.62
CA ASP A 272 -31.59 8.28 39.66
C ASP A 272 -30.08 8.07 39.75
N SER A 273 -29.54 7.96 40.97
CA SER A 273 -28.12 7.67 41.17
C SER A 273 -27.73 6.32 40.60
N TRP A 274 -28.59 5.31 40.76
CA TRP A 274 -28.35 3.97 40.20
C TRP A 274 -28.46 4.01 38.67
N ARG A 275 -29.48 4.66 38.10
CA ARG A 275 -29.68 4.81 36.64
C ARG A 275 -28.51 5.55 35.98
N LYS A 276 -28.00 6.62 36.61
CA LYS A 276 -26.79 7.31 36.17
C LYS A 276 -25.56 6.38 36.21
N GLY A 277 -25.45 5.55 37.24
CA GLY A 277 -24.43 4.51 37.33
C GLY A 277 -24.52 3.47 36.19
N VAL A 278 -25.73 3.06 35.80
CA VAL A 278 -25.96 2.18 34.64
C VAL A 278 -25.42 2.82 33.36
N VAL A 279 -25.73 4.09 33.10
CA VAL A 279 -25.23 4.82 31.91
C VAL A 279 -23.72 4.91 31.91
N SER A 280 -23.12 5.30 33.03
CA SER A 280 -21.66 5.44 33.13
C SER A 280 -20.94 4.12 32.91
N TRP A 281 -21.48 3.01 33.44
CA TRP A 281 -20.92 1.68 33.20
C TRP A 281 -21.15 1.21 31.76
N THR A 282 -22.31 1.50 31.18
CA THR A 282 -22.61 1.20 29.76
C THR A 282 -21.57 1.86 28.87
N TRP A 283 -21.27 3.13 29.10
CA TRP A 283 -20.22 3.86 28.39
C TRP A 283 -18.84 3.23 28.62
N ARG A 284 -18.35 3.22 29.86
CA ARG A 284 -16.94 2.93 30.17
C ARG A 284 -16.55 1.46 29.98
N ILE A 285 -17.48 0.52 30.21
CA ILE A 285 -17.17 -0.92 30.25
C ILE A 285 -17.57 -1.62 28.95
N LYS A 286 -18.59 -1.11 28.23
CA LYS A 286 -19.10 -1.75 27.02
C LYS A 286 -18.89 -0.89 25.78
N VAL A 287 -19.56 0.26 25.67
CA VAL A 287 -19.62 1.06 24.44
C VAL A 287 -18.25 1.60 24.05
N LEU A 288 -17.50 2.21 24.97
CA LEU A 288 -16.15 2.73 24.70
C LEU A 288 -15.19 1.62 24.26
N MET A 289 -15.16 0.48 24.98
CA MET A 289 -14.27 -0.64 24.65
C MET A 289 -14.59 -1.25 23.27
N HIS A 290 -15.87 -1.35 22.96
CA HIS A 290 -16.34 -1.84 21.67
C HIS A 290 -15.96 -0.88 20.53
N LEU A 291 -16.32 0.39 20.65
CA LEU A 291 -16.07 1.41 19.63
C LEU A 291 -14.59 1.77 19.50
N GLU A 292 -13.80 1.74 20.58
CA GLU A 292 -12.34 1.89 20.48
C GLU A 292 -11.75 0.79 19.60
N THR A 293 -12.12 -0.47 19.84
CA THR A 293 -11.62 -1.59 19.02
C THR A 293 -12.03 -1.43 17.55
N GLU A 294 -13.30 -1.06 17.31
CA GLU A 294 -13.84 -0.88 15.97
C GLU A 294 -13.19 0.28 15.21
N LEU A 295 -13.09 1.46 15.85
CA LEU A 295 -12.52 2.65 15.24
C LEU A 295 -11.00 2.51 15.03
N MET A 296 -10.28 1.87 15.96
CA MET A 296 -8.87 1.52 15.76
C MET A 296 -8.71 0.57 14.58
N GLY A 297 -9.60 -0.42 14.44
CA GLY A 297 -9.66 -1.29 13.26
C GLY A 297 -9.87 -0.50 11.97
N THR A 298 -10.80 0.45 11.99
CA THR A 298 -11.10 1.33 10.83
C THR A 298 -9.90 2.19 10.43
N VAL A 299 -9.22 2.82 11.41
CA VAL A 299 -7.99 3.59 11.16
C VAL A 299 -6.90 2.70 10.57
N ARG A 300 -6.73 1.49 11.12
CA ARG A 300 -5.76 0.52 10.64
C ARG A 300 -6.05 0.08 9.20
N GLU A 301 -7.28 -0.31 8.88
CA GLU A 301 -7.69 -0.72 7.53
C GLU A 301 -7.45 0.40 6.52
N ARG A 302 -7.88 1.63 6.84
CA ARG A 302 -7.62 2.81 5.99
C ARG A 302 -6.12 3.05 5.79
N ALA A 303 -5.32 2.92 6.84
CA ALA A 303 -3.89 3.13 6.78
C ALA A 303 -3.18 2.05 5.95
N GLU A 304 -3.57 0.78 6.11
CA GLU A 304 -3.08 -0.35 5.33
C GLU A 304 -3.43 -0.20 3.85
N ASP A 305 -4.68 0.13 3.52
CA ASP A 305 -5.13 0.35 2.14
C ASP A 305 -4.34 1.46 1.45
N GLU A 306 -4.13 2.60 2.12
CA GLU A 306 -3.33 3.70 1.60
C GLU A 306 -1.88 3.27 1.35
N ALA A 307 -1.26 2.57 2.30
CA ALA A 307 0.11 2.10 2.18
C ALA A 307 0.26 1.05 1.07
N ILE A 308 -0.67 0.10 0.97
CA ILE A 308 -0.70 -0.93 -0.08
C ILE A 308 -0.85 -0.29 -1.47
N ASN A 309 -1.65 0.78 -1.61
CA ASN A 309 -1.76 1.51 -2.87
C ASN A 309 -0.44 2.20 -3.26
N VAL A 310 0.31 2.73 -2.28
CA VAL A 310 1.66 3.26 -2.52
C VAL A 310 2.62 2.14 -2.96
N PHE A 311 2.62 1.01 -2.25
CA PHE A 311 3.43 -0.17 -2.62
C PHE A 311 3.11 -0.68 -4.03
N ALA A 312 1.83 -0.66 -4.42
CA ALA A 312 1.39 -1.03 -5.76
C ALA A 312 1.96 -0.09 -6.84
N ARG A 313 1.96 1.22 -6.60
CA ARG A 313 2.57 2.21 -7.53
C ARG A 313 4.08 2.02 -7.65
N ASN A 314 4.78 1.84 -6.52
CA ASN A 314 6.21 1.59 -6.53
C ASN A 314 6.57 0.30 -7.27
N LEU A 315 5.81 -0.78 -7.04
CA LEU A 315 6.03 -2.02 -7.76
C LEU A 315 5.79 -1.84 -9.27
N HIS A 316 4.71 -1.15 -9.65
CA HIS A 316 4.43 -0.84 -11.05
C HIS A 316 5.62 -0.11 -11.69
N ASP A 317 6.16 0.93 -11.05
CA ASP A 317 7.30 1.69 -11.57
C ASP A 317 8.56 0.83 -11.71
N LEU A 318 8.84 -0.05 -10.75
CA LEU A 318 9.96 -1.00 -10.81
C LEU A 318 9.83 -2.00 -11.96
N LEU A 319 8.63 -2.55 -12.17
CA LEU A 319 8.36 -3.50 -13.26
C LEU A 319 8.39 -2.83 -14.63
N MET A 320 7.98 -1.56 -14.70
CA MET A 320 7.92 -0.76 -15.91
C MET A 320 9.20 0.04 -16.17
N ALA A 321 10.26 -0.20 -15.38
CA ALA A 321 11.56 0.40 -15.59
C ALA A 321 12.15 0.01 -16.95
N ALA A 322 12.94 0.91 -17.53
CA ALA A 322 13.53 0.72 -18.85
C ALA A 322 14.45 -0.51 -18.89
N PRO A 323 14.22 -1.47 -19.79
CA PRO A 323 15.15 -2.59 -20.00
C PRO A 323 16.42 -2.11 -20.71
N ALA A 324 17.59 -2.55 -20.28
CA ALA A 324 18.84 -2.28 -21.00
C ALA A 324 18.98 -3.12 -22.28
N GLY A 325 18.18 -4.18 -22.40
CA GLY A 325 18.08 -5.03 -23.59
C GLY A 325 19.10 -6.17 -23.63
N LEU A 326 19.26 -6.76 -24.82
CA LEU A 326 20.04 -7.98 -25.07
C LEU A 326 21.56 -7.72 -25.11
N ARG A 327 22.11 -7.18 -24.03
CA ARG A 327 23.52 -6.77 -23.90
C ARG A 327 24.23 -7.65 -22.87
N ALA A 328 25.46 -8.07 -23.16
CA ALA A 328 26.25 -8.86 -22.22
C ALA A 328 26.48 -8.09 -20.92
N THR A 329 26.10 -8.66 -19.78
CA THR A 329 26.01 -7.95 -18.51
C THR A 329 26.73 -8.71 -17.39
N MET A 330 27.58 -8.01 -16.63
CA MET A 330 28.16 -8.52 -15.40
C MET A 330 27.37 -8.00 -14.21
N GLY A 331 26.84 -8.90 -13.38
CA GLY A 331 26.26 -8.59 -12.08
C GLY A 331 27.31 -8.65 -10.99
N LEU A 332 27.41 -7.57 -10.22
CA LEU A 332 28.19 -7.47 -8.99
C LEU A 332 27.21 -7.35 -7.83
N ASP A 333 27.13 -8.39 -7.01
CA ASP A 333 26.40 -8.38 -5.73
C ASP A 333 27.40 -8.03 -4.60
N PRO A 334 27.39 -6.79 -4.10
CA PRO A 334 28.38 -6.28 -3.17
C PRO A 334 28.46 -7.07 -1.85
N GLY A 335 29.59 -6.93 -1.17
CA GLY A 335 29.78 -7.53 0.14
C GLY A 335 31.16 -7.24 0.70
N LEU A 336 31.24 -7.08 2.02
CA LEU A 336 32.49 -6.83 2.74
C LEU A 336 33.19 -8.16 3.06
N ARG A 337 32.84 -8.76 4.21
CA ARG A 337 33.49 -9.97 4.74
C ARG A 337 33.30 -11.19 3.84
N THR A 338 32.14 -11.30 3.17
CA THR A 338 31.79 -12.41 2.28
C THR A 338 32.26 -12.20 0.84
N GLY A 339 32.95 -11.08 0.56
CA GLY A 339 33.35 -10.71 -0.79
C GLY A 339 32.19 -10.20 -1.66
N VAL A 340 32.55 -9.73 -2.85
CA VAL A 340 31.64 -9.34 -3.92
C VAL A 340 31.43 -10.55 -4.82
N LYS A 341 30.16 -10.91 -5.02
CA LYS A 341 29.75 -12.05 -5.84
C LYS A 341 29.59 -11.56 -7.27
N VAL A 342 30.19 -12.29 -8.22
CA VAL A 342 30.27 -11.92 -9.63
C VAL A 342 29.51 -12.94 -10.44
N ALA A 343 28.64 -12.48 -11.34
CA ALA A 343 28.02 -13.30 -12.37
C ALA A 343 28.12 -12.58 -13.71
N VAL A 344 28.41 -13.31 -14.79
CA VAL A 344 28.38 -12.77 -16.15
C VAL A 344 27.29 -13.51 -16.92
N VAL A 345 26.36 -12.75 -17.48
CA VAL A 345 25.34 -13.25 -18.40
C VAL A 345 25.57 -12.70 -19.80
N ASP A 346 25.34 -13.54 -20.81
CA ASP A 346 25.38 -13.08 -22.21
C ASP A 346 24.15 -12.24 -22.56
N GLY A 347 24.06 -11.75 -23.80
CA GLY A 347 22.93 -10.95 -24.27
C GLY A 347 21.56 -11.65 -24.19
N THR A 348 21.51 -12.98 -24.05
CA THR A 348 20.26 -13.73 -23.86
C THR A 348 19.89 -13.92 -22.39
N GLY A 349 20.77 -13.51 -21.47
CA GLY A 349 20.62 -13.73 -20.03
C GLY A 349 21.12 -15.09 -19.56
N LYS A 350 21.79 -15.87 -20.42
CA LYS A 350 22.41 -17.14 -20.02
C LYS A 350 23.64 -16.87 -19.17
N LEU A 351 23.75 -17.58 -18.03
CA LEU A 351 24.93 -17.53 -17.18
C LEU A 351 26.14 -18.16 -17.87
N VAL A 352 27.23 -17.41 -18.03
CA VAL A 352 28.46 -17.85 -18.71
C VAL A 352 29.69 -17.88 -17.81
N ALA A 353 29.67 -17.16 -16.69
CA ALA A 353 30.72 -17.22 -15.67
C ALA A 353 30.22 -16.74 -14.32
N THR A 354 30.89 -17.19 -13.25
CA THR A 354 30.71 -16.69 -11.90
C THR A 354 32.05 -16.65 -11.19
N ASP A 355 32.20 -15.77 -10.20
CA ASP A 355 33.35 -15.74 -9.30
C ASP A 355 32.98 -15.10 -7.95
N THR A 356 33.84 -15.20 -6.95
CA THR A 356 33.74 -14.43 -5.70
C THR A 356 35.06 -13.73 -5.46
N ILE A 357 35.04 -12.40 -5.52
CA ILE A 357 36.23 -11.56 -5.36
C ILE A 357 36.21 -10.81 -4.04
N TYR A 358 37.39 -10.41 -3.55
CA TYR A 358 37.56 -9.77 -2.25
C TYR A 358 38.23 -8.40 -2.36
N PRO A 359 37.62 -7.43 -3.07
CA PRO A 359 38.23 -6.12 -3.29
C PRO A 359 38.42 -5.33 -1.98
N HIS A 360 37.56 -5.58 -0.99
CA HIS A 360 37.48 -4.76 0.24
C HIS A 360 38.29 -5.32 1.43
N THR A 361 38.96 -6.46 1.25
CA THR A 361 39.76 -7.11 2.31
C THR A 361 41.24 -7.25 1.92
N GLY A 362 41.78 -6.25 1.21
CA GLY A 362 43.19 -6.20 0.82
C GLY A 362 43.58 -7.02 -0.42
N GLN A 363 42.61 -7.61 -1.14
CA GLN A 363 42.87 -8.36 -2.39
C GLN A 363 42.42 -7.59 -3.65
N ALA A 364 42.33 -6.25 -3.58
CA ALA A 364 41.86 -5.40 -4.66
C ALA A 364 42.59 -5.63 -6.00
N ALA A 365 43.92 -5.72 -6.00
CA ALA A 365 44.68 -5.94 -7.24
C ALA A 365 44.36 -7.29 -7.91
N LYS A 366 44.19 -8.36 -7.13
CA LYS A 366 43.79 -9.68 -7.65
C LYS A 366 42.38 -9.64 -8.21
N ALA A 367 41.46 -9.00 -7.47
CA ALA A 367 40.08 -8.80 -7.90
C ALA A 367 40.00 -8.01 -9.21
N ALA A 368 40.82 -6.96 -9.36
CA ALA A 368 40.85 -6.10 -10.54
C ALA A 368 41.21 -6.88 -11.81
N THR A 369 42.26 -7.70 -11.75
CA THR A 369 42.68 -8.57 -12.86
C THR A 369 41.58 -9.57 -13.25
N VAL A 370 40.86 -10.14 -12.27
CA VAL A 370 39.76 -11.07 -12.53
C VAL A 370 38.61 -10.37 -13.26
N ILE A 371 38.17 -9.20 -12.77
CA ILE A 371 37.09 -8.43 -13.40
C ILE A 371 37.46 -8.04 -14.83
N ALA A 372 38.67 -7.52 -15.04
CA ALA A 372 39.14 -7.15 -16.37
C ALA A 372 39.13 -8.35 -17.34
N ALA A 373 39.66 -9.50 -16.91
CA ALA A 373 39.68 -10.72 -17.71
C ALA A 373 38.28 -11.22 -18.07
N LEU A 374 37.32 -11.16 -17.14
CA LEU A 374 35.92 -11.54 -17.40
C LEU A 374 35.24 -10.57 -18.36
N CYS A 375 35.44 -9.26 -18.19
CA CYS A 375 34.90 -8.24 -19.07
C CYS A 375 35.38 -8.41 -20.52
N GLU A 376 36.69 -8.61 -20.72
CA GLU A 376 37.27 -8.81 -22.04
C GLU A 376 36.84 -10.14 -22.66
N LYS A 377 36.90 -11.25 -21.91
CA LYS A 377 36.59 -12.60 -22.42
C LYS A 377 35.14 -12.73 -22.89
N TYR A 378 34.20 -12.12 -22.19
CA TYR A 378 32.77 -12.24 -22.48
C TYR A 378 32.18 -10.99 -23.14
N HIS A 379 33.03 -10.05 -23.57
CA HIS A 379 32.63 -8.80 -24.22
C HIS A 379 31.53 -8.08 -23.45
N VAL A 380 31.71 -7.95 -22.13
CA VAL A 380 30.73 -7.32 -21.25
C VAL A 380 30.53 -5.87 -21.69
N GLU A 381 29.28 -5.47 -21.85
CA GLU A 381 28.89 -4.11 -22.23
C GLU A 381 28.35 -3.31 -21.04
N LEU A 382 27.80 -4.01 -20.05
CA LEU A 382 27.14 -3.43 -18.87
C LEU A 382 27.63 -4.10 -17.58
N VAL A 383 27.79 -3.31 -16.52
CA VAL A 383 28.05 -3.81 -15.18
C VAL A 383 26.94 -3.36 -14.23
N ALA A 384 26.07 -4.28 -13.87
CA ALA A 384 25.01 -4.08 -12.89
C ALA A 384 25.58 -4.24 -11.47
N ILE A 385 25.52 -3.19 -10.66
CA ILE A 385 25.98 -3.22 -9.27
C ILE A 385 24.77 -3.13 -8.35
N GLY A 386 24.59 -4.10 -7.46
CA GLY A 386 23.53 -4.07 -6.45
C GLY A 386 23.66 -2.86 -5.53
N ASN A 387 22.54 -2.26 -5.13
CA ASN A 387 22.53 -1.07 -4.26
C ASN A 387 22.60 -1.37 -2.75
N GLY A 388 22.97 -2.60 -2.35
CA GLY A 388 23.07 -2.98 -0.94
C GLY A 388 24.35 -2.59 -0.23
N THR A 389 24.71 -3.42 0.76
CA THR A 389 25.88 -3.18 1.62
C THR A 389 27.17 -3.27 0.81
N ALA A 390 28.01 -2.24 0.88
CA ALA A 390 29.25 -2.09 0.13
C ALA A 390 29.12 -1.81 -1.38
N SER A 391 27.94 -1.37 -1.84
CA SER A 391 27.68 -1.00 -3.23
C SER A 391 28.65 0.09 -3.74
N ARG A 392 28.91 1.11 -2.93
CA ARG A 392 29.83 2.22 -3.27
C ARG A 392 31.28 1.80 -3.35
N GLU A 393 31.75 1.03 -2.38
CA GLU A 393 33.12 0.51 -2.39
C GLU A 393 33.33 -0.35 -3.64
N THR A 394 32.32 -1.12 -4.02
CA THR A 394 32.32 -1.95 -5.24
C THR A 394 32.28 -1.11 -6.50
N GLU A 395 31.48 -0.04 -6.53
CA GLU A 395 31.43 0.93 -7.63
C GLU A 395 32.77 1.64 -7.82
N ARG A 396 33.36 2.16 -6.74
CA ARG A 396 34.68 2.81 -6.76
C ARG A 396 35.75 1.84 -7.23
N PHE A 397 35.75 0.62 -6.68
CA PHE A 397 36.65 -0.43 -7.12
C PHE A 397 36.52 -0.67 -8.63
N TYR A 398 35.30 -0.77 -9.16
CA TYR A 398 35.09 -0.95 -10.60
C TYR A 398 35.60 0.24 -11.44
N LEU A 399 35.37 1.48 -11.00
CA LEU A 399 35.93 2.67 -11.66
C LEU A 399 37.47 2.64 -11.69
N ASP A 400 38.11 2.19 -10.62
CA ASP A 400 39.56 2.05 -10.57
C ASP A 400 40.04 0.90 -11.50
N VAL A 401 39.27 -0.17 -11.64
CA VAL A 401 39.51 -1.21 -12.67
C VAL A 401 39.47 -0.59 -14.07
N GLN A 402 38.49 0.27 -14.40
CA GLN A 402 38.42 0.91 -15.71
C GLN A 402 39.63 1.83 -15.99
N LYS A 403 40.12 2.55 -14.97
CA LYS A 403 41.34 3.37 -15.08
C LYS A 403 42.58 2.51 -15.29
N GLN A 404 42.68 1.37 -14.60
CA GLN A 404 43.83 0.47 -14.66
C GLN A 404 43.85 -0.38 -15.96
N PHE A 405 42.68 -0.75 -16.47
CA PHE A 405 42.49 -1.61 -17.64
C PHE A 405 41.63 -0.90 -18.70
N PRO A 406 42.24 -0.08 -19.59
CA PRO A 406 41.49 0.77 -20.53
C PRO A 406 40.58 0.04 -21.53
N ASN A 407 40.77 -1.26 -21.74
CA ASN A 407 39.90 -2.10 -22.58
C ASN A 407 38.54 -2.39 -21.91
N VAL A 408 38.44 -2.20 -20.58
CA VAL A 408 37.20 -2.40 -19.82
C VAL A 408 36.31 -1.17 -20.01
N THR A 409 35.53 -1.19 -21.09
CA THR A 409 34.65 -0.09 -21.50
C THR A 409 33.19 -0.25 -21.05
N ALA A 410 32.86 -1.36 -20.39
CA ALA A 410 31.50 -1.64 -19.95
C ALA A 410 30.96 -0.53 -19.04
N GLN A 411 29.72 -0.15 -19.28
CA GLN A 411 29.08 0.94 -18.55
C GLN A 411 28.50 0.41 -17.23
N LYS A 412 28.90 1.01 -16.11
CA LYS A 412 28.32 0.68 -14.80
C LYS A 412 26.89 1.23 -14.67
N VAL A 413 26.04 0.49 -13.97
CA VAL A 413 24.67 0.87 -13.63
C VAL A 413 24.35 0.35 -12.24
N ILE A 414 23.83 1.22 -11.38
CA ILE A 414 23.32 0.79 -10.07
C ILE A 414 21.93 0.20 -10.25
N VAL A 415 21.69 -0.96 -9.66
CA VAL A 415 20.44 -1.72 -9.77
C VAL A 415 19.95 -2.05 -8.37
N SER A 416 18.63 -1.94 -8.16
CA SER A 416 18.02 -2.39 -6.91
C SER A 416 18.30 -3.88 -6.68
N GLU A 417 18.74 -4.26 -5.49
CA GLU A 417 18.87 -5.66 -5.07
C GLU A 417 17.61 -6.19 -4.36
N ALA A 418 16.53 -5.39 -4.29
CA ALA A 418 15.30 -5.76 -3.60
C ALA A 418 14.79 -7.13 -4.08
N GLY A 419 14.61 -8.07 -3.15
CA GLY A 419 14.17 -9.43 -3.45
C GLY A 419 15.23 -10.36 -4.05
N ALA A 420 16.45 -9.92 -4.37
CA ALA A 420 17.49 -10.78 -4.95
C ALA A 420 17.92 -11.91 -3.98
N SER A 421 17.93 -11.62 -2.68
CA SER A 421 18.17 -12.62 -1.62
C SER A 421 17.01 -13.61 -1.45
N VAL A 422 15.77 -13.15 -1.64
CA VAL A 422 14.58 -14.02 -1.62
C VAL A 422 14.61 -14.94 -2.84
N TYR A 423 14.95 -14.39 -4.02
CA TYR A 423 15.15 -15.17 -5.23
C TYR A 423 16.23 -16.23 -5.05
N SER A 424 17.41 -15.87 -4.56
CA SER A 424 18.55 -16.79 -4.48
C SER A 424 18.28 -18.02 -3.60
N ALA A 425 17.51 -17.84 -2.54
CA ALA A 425 17.06 -18.88 -1.62
C ALA A 425 15.80 -19.63 -2.09
N SER A 426 15.18 -19.23 -3.20
CA SER A 426 13.95 -19.83 -3.71
C SER A 426 14.18 -21.21 -4.35
N GLU A 427 13.13 -22.03 -4.35
CA GLU A 427 13.11 -23.30 -5.08
C GLU A 427 13.32 -23.11 -6.58
N LEU A 428 12.76 -22.03 -7.15
CA LEU A 428 12.94 -21.69 -8.56
C LEU A 428 14.42 -21.45 -8.90
N ALA A 429 15.13 -20.66 -8.11
CA ALA A 429 16.55 -20.41 -8.35
C ALA A 429 17.40 -21.67 -8.14
N ALA A 430 16.99 -22.56 -7.21
CA ALA A 430 17.64 -23.86 -7.05
C ALA A 430 17.41 -24.79 -8.26
N GLN A 431 16.27 -24.69 -8.94
CA GLN A 431 16.00 -25.41 -10.19
C GLN A 431 16.75 -24.80 -11.38
N GLU A 432 16.82 -23.46 -11.48
CA GLU A 432 17.57 -22.78 -12.54
C GLU A 432 19.09 -23.02 -12.41
N PHE A 433 19.61 -23.06 -11.17
CA PHE A 433 21.04 -23.19 -10.90
C PHE A 433 21.34 -24.20 -9.76
N PRO A 434 21.17 -25.52 -10.01
CA PRO A 434 21.35 -26.55 -8.98
C PRO A 434 22.77 -26.58 -8.40
N ASP A 435 23.77 -26.41 -9.27
CA ASP A 435 25.19 -26.52 -8.92
C ASP A 435 25.81 -25.18 -8.44
N LEU A 436 25.02 -24.10 -8.41
CA LEU A 436 25.50 -22.78 -8.02
C LEU A 436 25.18 -22.50 -6.55
N ASP A 437 26.17 -22.02 -5.81
CA ASP A 437 26.00 -21.56 -4.44
C ASP A 437 24.93 -20.47 -4.33
N VAL A 438 24.18 -20.48 -3.23
CA VAL A 438 23.08 -19.53 -2.98
C VAL A 438 23.55 -18.08 -3.08
N SER A 439 24.75 -17.77 -2.61
CA SER A 439 25.27 -16.38 -2.63
C SER A 439 25.52 -15.86 -4.05
N LEU A 440 25.84 -16.73 -5.01
CA LEU A 440 26.13 -16.34 -6.40
C LEU A 440 24.84 -16.15 -7.22
N ARG A 441 23.74 -16.82 -6.87
CA ARG A 441 22.44 -16.68 -7.55
C ARG A 441 21.89 -15.26 -7.46
N GLY A 442 22.20 -14.54 -6.38
CA GLY A 442 21.85 -13.11 -6.22
C GLY A 442 22.51 -12.24 -7.31
N ALA A 443 23.79 -12.45 -7.58
CA ALA A 443 24.52 -11.72 -8.63
C ALA A 443 23.95 -12.00 -10.03
N VAL A 444 23.48 -13.23 -10.30
CA VAL A 444 22.79 -13.57 -11.54
C VAL A 444 21.50 -12.76 -11.69
N SER A 445 20.72 -12.64 -10.61
CA SER A 445 19.48 -11.86 -10.62
C SER A 445 19.73 -10.37 -10.86
N ILE A 446 20.78 -9.80 -10.23
CA ILE A 446 21.18 -8.40 -10.45
C ILE A 446 21.54 -8.15 -11.94
N ALA A 447 22.29 -9.07 -12.56
CA ALA A 447 22.66 -8.95 -13.97
C ALA A 447 21.43 -8.98 -14.89
N ARG A 448 20.56 -9.98 -14.72
CA ARG A 448 19.36 -10.18 -15.54
C ARG A 448 18.33 -9.07 -15.37
N ARG A 449 18.21 -8.53 -14.15
CA ARG A 449 17.32 -7.42 -13.84
C ARG A 449 17.67 -6.15 -14.60
N LEU A 450 18.96 -5.90 -14.86
CA LEU A 450 19.35 -4.78 -15.73
C LEU A 450 18.94 -5.01 -17.18
N GLN A 451 19.07 -6.24 -17.69
CA GLN A 451 18.67 -6.58 -19.06
C GLN A 451 17.17 -6.38 -19.26
N ASP A 452 16.35 -6.96 -18.38
CA ASP A 452 14.91 -6.75 -18.35
C ASP A 452 14.37 -6.87 -16.90
N PRO A 453 13.99 -5.74 -16.26
CA PRO A 453 13.47 -5.73 -14.90
C PRO A 453 12.21 -6.59 -14.75
N LEU A 454 11.28 -6.51 -15.71
CA LEU A 454 10.01 -7.23 -15.68
C LEU A 454 10.25 -8.74 -15.70
N ALA A 455 11.06 -9.23 -16.63
CA ALA A 455 11.29 -10.67 -16.82
C ALA A 455 12.00 -11.33 -15.63
N GLU A 456 12.81 -10.58 -14.87
CA GLU A 456 13.50 -11.08 -13.69
C GLU A 456 12.69 -10.91 -12.40
N LEU A 457 12.03 -9.77 -12.19
CA LEU A 457 11.25 -9.51 -10.97
C LEU A 457 10.01 -10.42 -10.84
N VAL A 458 9.39 -10.83 -11.94
CA VAL A 458 8.24 -11.77 -11.92
C VAL A 458 8.56 -13.16 -11.36
N LYS A 459 9.85 -13.49 -11.23
CA LYS A 459 10.32 -14.75 -10.62
C LYS A 459 10.22 -14.75 -9.10
N ILE A 460 9.99 -13.59 -8.49
CA ILE A 460 9.93 -13.36 -7.05
C ILE A 460 8.45 -13.26 -6.65
N ASP A 461 8.10 -13.74 -5.47
CA ASP A 461 6.79 -13.43 -4.87
C ASP A 461 6.66 -11.89 -4.78
N PRO A 462 5.66 -11.26 -5.42
CA PRO A 462 5.57 -9.79 -5.48
C PRO A 462 5.58 -9.12 -4.11
N LYS A 463 4.99 -9.74 -3.09
CA LYS A 463 4.99 -9.21 -1.72
C LYS A 463 6.34 -9.31 -1.01
N SER A 464 7.29 -10.05 -1.57
CA SER A 464 8.67 -10.16 -1.09
C SER A 464 9.62 -9.21 -1.81
N ILE A 465 9.16 -8.51 -2.85
CA ILE A 465 9.89 -7.37 -3.42
C ILE A 465 9.67 -6.20 -2.46
N GLY A 466 10.76 -5.71 -1.86
CA GLY A 466 10.70 -4.57 -0.93
C GLY A 466 10.34 -3.28 -1.67
N VAL A 467 9.09 -2.85 -1.56
CA VAL A 467 8.52 -1.69 -2.28
C VAL A 467 8.02 -0.60 -1.34
N GLY A 468 8.20 -0.77 -0.03
CA GLY A 468 8.05 0.34 0.91
C GLY A 468 8.27 -0.01 2.38
N GLN A 469 8.29 1.03 3.21
CA GLN A 469 8.37 0.88 4.66
C GLN A 469 7.08 0.28 5.21
N TYR A 470 7.18 -0.50 6.29
CA TYR A 470 6.03 -1.15 6.95
C TYR A 470 5.28 -2.19 6.09
N GLN A 471 5.86 -2.63 4.96
CA GLN A 471 5.26 -3.65 4.10
C GLN A 471 4.96 -4.98 4.82
N HIS A 472 5.72 -5.33 5.86
CA HIS A 472 5.47 -6.51 6.70
C HIS A 472 4.43 -6.27 7.79
N ASP A 473 4.06 -5.01 8.04
CA ASP A 473 3.14 -4.60 9.11
C ASP A 473 1.69 -4.44 8.61
N VAL A 474 1.46 -4.46 7.28
CA VAL A 474 0.12 -4.43 6.66
C VAL A 474 -0.47 -5.83 6.45
N SER A 475 -1.77 -5.91 6.13
CA SER A 475 -2.43 -7.17 5.74
C SER A 475 -1.74 -7.85 4.57
N GLN A 476 -1.07 -8.97 4.84
CA GLN A 476 -0.31 -9.72 3.84
C GLN A 476 -1.20 -10.33 2.74
N THR A 477 -2.47 -10.61 3.05
CA THR A 477 -3.43 -11.13 2.08
C THR A 477 -3.85 -10.04 1.08
N GLN A 478 -4.17 -8.84 1.57
CA GLN A 478 -4.54 -7.71 0.71
C GLN A 478 -3.33 -7.24 -0.11
N LEU A 479 -2.15 -7.17 0.52
CA LEU A 479 -0.89 -6.85 -0.15
C LEU A 479 -0.61 -7.82 -1.31
N ALA A 480 -0.66 -9.13 -1.07
CA ALA A 480 -0.42 -10.13 -2.10
C ALA A 480 -1.38 -9.98 -3.28
N ARG A 481 -2.69 -9.87 -3.01
CA ARG A 481 -3.71 -9.69 -4.05
C ARG A 481 -3.47 -8.42 -4.87
N LYS A 482 -3.15 -7.31 -4.23
CA LYS A 482 -2.92 -6.02 -4.92
C LYS A 482 -1.65 -6.07 -5.78
N LEU A 483 -0.55 -6.58 -5.24
CA LEU A 483 0.71 -6.65 -5.98
C LEU A 483 0.68 -7.69 -7.10
N ASP A 484 -0.04 -8.80 -6.93
CA ASP A 484 -0.28 -9.77 -8.02
C ASP A 484 -1.05 -9.12 -9.18
N ALA A 485 -2.06 -8.29 -8.89
CA ALA A 485 -2.80 -7.55 -9.91
C ALA A 485 -1.89 -6.56 -10.68
N VAL A 486 -1.01 -5.84 -9.97
CA VAL A 486 -0.01 -4.95 -10.60
C VAL A 486 0.91 -5.73 -11.54
N VAL A 487 1.39 -6.89 -11.11
CA VAL A 487 2.25 -7.74 -11.94
C VAL A 487 1.51 -8.23 -13.19
N GLU A 488 0.25 -8.65 -13.05
CA GLU A 488 -0.59 -9.02 -14.18
C GLU A 488 -0.74 -7.84 -15.15
N ASP A 489 -1.06 -6.64 -14.65
CA ASP A 489 -1.23 -5.44 -15.48
C ASP A 489 0.06 -5.09 -16.22
N CYS A 490 1.21 -5.05 -15.55
CA CYS A 490 2.50 -4.75 -16.18
C CYS A 490 2.90 -5.79 -17.23
N VAL A 491 2.77 -7.09 -16.94
CA VAL A 491 3.12 -8.16 -17.88
C VAL A 491 2.26 -8.11 -19.15
N ASN A 492 0.96 -7.91 -18.98
CA ASN A 492 0.04 -7.85 -20.12
C ASN A 492 0.15 -6.51 -20.88
N ALA A 493 0.50 -5.41 -20.20
CA ALA A 493 0.82 -4.13 -20.83
C ALA A 493 2.01 -4.26 -21.79
N VAL A 494 3.12 -4.88 -21.35
CA VAL A 494 4.33 -5.07 -22.16
C VAL A 494 4.14 -6.16 -23.22
N GLY A 495 3.41 -7.22 -22.88
CA GLY A 495 3.29 -8.43 -23.70
C GLY A 495 4.53 -9.30 -23.63
N VAL A 496 4.38 -10.58 -23.94
CA VAL A 496 5.41 -11.60 -23.67
C VAL A 496 5.79 -12.32 -24.95
N ASP A 497 7.09 -12.42 -25.25
CA ASP A 497 7.56 -13.24 -26.37
C ASP A 497 7.44 -14.73 -26.02
N LEU A 498 6.58 -15.42 -26.75
CA LEU A 498 6.22 -16.82 -26.53
C LEU A 498 7.43 -17.77 -26.64
N ASN A 499 8.41 -17.43 -27.48
CA ASN A 499 9.54 -18.29 -27.78
C ASN A 499 10.72 -18.12 -26.82
N THR A 500 10.73 -17.07 -25.99
CA THR A 500 11.84 -16.79 -25.06
C THR A 500 11.38 -16.72 -23.60
N ALA A 501 10.09 -16.49 -23.36
CA ALA A 501 9.59 -16.32 -22.00
C ALA A 501 9.76 -17.56 -21.12
N SER A 502 10.00 -17.26 -19.84
CA SER A 502 10.08 -18.23 -18.76
C SER A 502 8.68 -18.62 -18.25
N VAL A 503 8.58 -19.77 -17.56
CA VAL A 503 7.33 -20.20 -16.92
C VAL A 503 6.77 -19.15 -15.95
N PRO A 504 7.57 -18.51 -15.06
CA PRO A 504 7.06 -17.44 -14.19
C PRO A 504 6.45 -16.27 -14.95
N LEU A 505 7.09 -15.81 -16.04
CA LEU A 505 6.57 -14.71 -16.85
C LEU A 505 5.26 -15.09 -17.56
N LEU A 506 5.21 -16.27 -18.19
CA LEU A 506 4.01 -16.78 -18.85
C LEU A 506 2.84 -16.97 -17.86
N THR A 507 3.13 -17.34 -16.61
CA THR A 507 2.09 -17.51 -15.58
C THR A 507 1.35 -16.20 -15.26
N ARG A 508 1.93 -15.05 -15.58
CA ARG A 508 1.34 -13.73 -15.36
C ARG A 508 0.57 -13.19 -16.57
N VAL A 509 0.56 -13.92 -17.68
CA VAL A 509 -0.23 -13.57 -18.87
C VAL A 509 -1.70 -13.90 -18.61
N ALA A 510 -2.59 -12.98 -19.01
CA ALA A 510 -4.03 -13.12 -18.90
C ALA A 510 -4.51 -14.49 -19.41
N GLY A 511 -5.27 -15.20 -18.57
CA GLY A 511 -5.85 -16.51 -18.90
C GLY A 511 -4.89 -17.69 -18.84
N LEU A 512 -3.61 -17.49 -18.51
CA LEU A 512 -2.67 -18.58 -18.28
C LEU A 512 -2.58 -18.95 -16.80
N THR A 513 -2.44 -20.24 -16.54
CA THR A 513 -2.10 -20.80 -15.23
C THR A 513 -0.66 -21.29 -15.24
N ARG A 514 -0.08 -21.54 -14.06
CA ARG A 514 1.28 -22.11 -13.95
C ARG A 514 1.46 -23.40 -14.75
N MET A 515 0.44 -24.26 -14.75
CA MET A 515 0.45 -25.51 -15.51
C MET A 515 0.40 -25.27 -17.02
N MET A 516 -0.41 -24.32 -17.50
CA MET A 516 -0.43 -23.96 -18.92
C MET A 516 0.91 -23.37 -19.36
N ALA A 517 1.51 -22.50 -18.53
CA ALA A 517 2.84 -21.93 -18.79
C ALA A 517 3.93 -23.02 -18.90
N GLN A 518 3.91 -24.02 -18.02
CA GLN A 518 4.80 -25.19 -18.12
C GLN A 518 4.58 -25.97 -19.42
N ASN A 519 3.32 -26.23 -19.79
CA ASN A 519 2.99 -26.95 -21.01
C ASN A 519 3.40 -26.18 -22.28
N ILE A 520 3.32 -24.84 -22.28
CA ILE A 520 3.79 -24.01 -23.39
C ILE A 520 5.30 -24.18 -23.57
N VAL A 521 6.07 -24.10 -22.48
CA VAL A 521 7.53 -24.27 -22.52
C VAL A 521 7.89 -25.69 -22.95
N ALA A 522 7.25 -26.71 -22.37
CA ALA A 522 7.47 -28.10 -22.77
C ALA A 522 7.16 -28.34 -24.25
N TRP A 523 6.05 -27.77 -24.76
CA TRP A 523 5.71 -27.88 -26.17
C TRP A 523 6.78 -27.25 -27.06
N ARG A 524 7.30 -26.08 -26.69
CA ARG A 524 8.38 -25.39 -27.43
C ARG A 524 9.68 -26.18 -27.40
N ASP A 525 10.01 -26.79 -26.28
CA ASP A 525 11.23 -27.58 -26.13
C ASP A 525 11.16 -28.88 -26.96
N GLU A 526 9.97 -29.48 -27.08
CA GLU A 526 9.73 -30.70 -27.87
C GLU A 526 9.54 -30.46 -29.37
N ASN A 527 8.87 -29.38 -29.76
CA ASN A 527 8.41 -29.13 -31.14
C ASN A 527 9.18 -27.99 -31.83
N GLY A 528 10.06 -27.29 -31.11
CA GLY A 528 10.73 -26.09 -31.57
C GLY A 528 9.90 -24.82 -31.39
N GLN A 529 10.37 -23.73 -31.98
CA GLN A 529 9.74 -22.40 -31.85
C GLN A 529 8.34 -22.36 -32.46
N PHE A 530 7.41 -21.69 -31.77
CA PHE A 530 6.12 -21.32 -32.30
C PHE A 530 6.30 -20.37 -33.50
N GLN A 531 5.64 -20.69 -34.61
CA GLN A 531 5.65 -19.91 -35.86
C GLN A 531 4.40 -19.03 -35.99
N ASN A 532 3.31 -19.42 -35.34
CA ASN A 532 2.08 -18.63 -35.32
C ASN A 532 1.24 -18.93 -34.06
N ARG A 533 0.37 -17.98 -33.67
CA ARG A 533 -0.45 -18.10 -32.45
C ARG A 533 -1.37 -19.31 -32.47
N GLN A 534 -1.88 -19.73 -33.62
CA GLN A 534 -2.80 -20.87 -33.72
C GLN A 534 -2.20 -22.19 -33.19
N GLN A 535 -0.87 -22.31 -33.20
CA GLN A 535 -0.18 -23.47 -32.62
C GLN A 535 -0.38 -23.59 -31.10
N LEU A 536 -0.74 -22.52 -30.38
CA LEU A 536 -1.07 -22.57 -28.95
C LEU A 536 -2.23 -23.55 -28.65
N LEU A 537 -3.17 -23.74 -29.59
CA LEU A 537 -4.27 -24.69 -29.42
C LEU A 537 -3.82 -26.17 -29.49
N LYS A 538 -2.56 -26.42 -29.88
CA LYS A 538 -1.94 -27.75 -29.82
C LYS A 538 -1.32 -28.03 -28.44
N VAL A 539 -1.20 -27.01 -27.59
CA VAL A 539 -0.62 -27.15 -26.25
C VAL A 539 -1.63 -27.83 -25.32
N SER A 540 -1.16 -28.82 -24.57
CA SER A 540 -2.00 -29.57 -23.63
C SER A 540 -2.68 -28.64 -22.62
N ARG A 541 -3.98 -28.83 -22.40
CA ARG A 541 -4.84 -28.06 -21.48
C ARG A 541 -5.03 -26.57 -21.85
N LEU A 542 -4.53 -26.11 -22.98
CA LEU A 542 -4.79 -24.77 -23.51
C LEU A 542 -6.01 -24.83 -24.44
N GLY A 543 -7.20 -24.62 -23.86
CA GLY A 543 -8.47 -24.64 -24.60
C GLY A 543 -8.81 -23.31 -25.29
N PRO A 544 -9.90 -23.27 -26.09
CA PRO A 544 -10.30 -22.07 -26.84
C PRO A 544 -10.50 -20.81 -25.98
N LYS A 545 -11.04 -20.94 -24.75
CA LYS A 545 -11.21 -19.80 -23.84
C LYS A 545 -9.87 -19.26 -23.35
N ALA A 546 -8.95 -20.14 -22.96
CA ALA A 546 -7.60 -19.71 -22.54
C ALA A 546 -6.86 -19.05 -23.71
N PHE A 547 -7.00 -19.60 -24.92
CA PHE A 547 -6.46 -18.99 -26.13
C PHE A 547 -7.03 -17.60 -26.39
N GLU A 548 -8.35 -17.41 -26.29
CA GLU A 548 -8.98 -16.09 -26.38
C GLU A 548 -8.39 -15.12 -25.36
N GLN A 549 -8.21 -15.53 -24.11
CA GLN A 549 -7.69 -14.63 -23.09
C GLN A 549 -6.22 -14.27 -23.28
N CYS A 550 -5.37 -15.19 -23.77
CA CYS A 550 -3.92 -14.99 -23.78
C CYS A 550 -3.34 -14.56 -25.13
N ALA A 551 -3.98 -14.88 -26.26
CA ALA A 551 -3.33 -14.82 -27.57
C ALA A 551 -2.84 -13.41 -27.94
N GLY A 552 -3.62 -12.37 -27.64
CA GLY A 552 -3.22 -10.98 -27.92
C GLY A 552 -2.09 -10.44 -27.02
N PHE A 553 -1.73 -11.14 -25.95
CA PHE A 553 -0.65 -10.77 -25.04
C PHE A 553 0.64 -11.56 -25.30
N LEU A 554 0.55 -12.65 -26.06
CA LEU A 554 1.68 -13.47 -26.48
C LEU A 554 2.15 -13.03 -27.88
N ARG A 555 3.41 -12.65 -27.98
CA ARG A 555 4.05 -12.19 -29.22
C ARG A 555 4.92 -13.29 -29.80
N ILE A 556 4.97 -13.38 -31.13
CA ILE A 556 5.87 -14.26 -31.87
C ILE A 556 6.67 -13.37 -32.81
N ASN A 557 7.92 -13.12 -32.44
CA ASN A 557 8.85 -12.41 -33.30
C ASN A 557 9.30 -13.31 -34.45
N HIS A 558 9.36 -12.77 -35.66
CA HIS A 558 9.79 -13.48 -36.87
C HIS A 558 8.98 -14.74 -37.24
N GLY A 559 7.68 -14.78 -36.89
CA GLY A 559 6.76 -15.86 -37.28
C GLY A 559 6.22 -15.76 -38.72
N ASP A 560 5.32 -16.68 -39.08
CA ASP A 560 4.68 -16.75 -40.41
C ASP A 560 3.80 -15.52 -40.69
N ASN A 561 3.14 -15.01 -39.65
CA ASN A 561 2.24 -13.87 -39.71
C ASN A 561 2.85 -12.67 -38.95
N PRO A 562 3.17 -11.56 -39.64
CA PRO A 562 3.69 -10.34 -39.00
C PRO A 562 2.79 -9.77 -37.89
N LEU A 563 1.47 -10.01 -37.92
CA LEU A 563 0.55 -9.56 -36.87
C LEU A 563 0.79 -10.25 -35.52
N ASP A 564 1.39 -11.43 -35.52
CA ASP A 564 1.67 -12.16 -34.27
C ASP A 564 2.78 -11.48 -33.44
N ALA A 565 3.56 -10.55 -34.03
CA ALA A 565 4.51 -9.69 -33.30
C ALA A 565 3.84 -8.47 -32.64
N SER A 566 2.55 -8.24 -32.92
CA SER A 566 1.78 -7.08 -32.47
C SER A 566 0.80 -7.42 -31.35
N THR A 567 0.15 -6.42 -30.77
CA THR A 567 -0.96 -6.60 -29.81
C THR A 567 -2.32 -6.82 -30.48
N VAL A 568 -2.40 -6.86 -31.82
CA VAL A 568 -3.66 -7.16 -32.53
C VAL A 568 -4.10 -8.58 -32.18
N HIS A 569 -5.31 -8.73 -31.64
CA HIS A 569 -5.85 -10.04 -31.30
C HIS A 569 -6.20 -10.87 -32.55
N PRO A 570 -5.96 -12.19 -32.58
CA PRO A 570 -6.31 -13.05 -33.73
C PRO A 570 -7.76 -12.94 -34.20
N GLU A 571 -8.70 -12.65 -33.27
CA GLU A 571 -10.11 -12.46 -33.63
C GLU A 571 -10.37 -11.26 -34.54
N ALA A 572 -9.46 -10.29 -34.57
CA ALA A 572 -9.54 -9.07 -35.35
C ALA A 572 -8.65 -9.07 -36.60
N TYR A 573 -8.00 -10.19 -36.94
CA TYR A 573 -7.23 -10.30 -38.19
C TYR A 573 -8.05 -9.99 -39.45
N PRO A 574 -9.34 -10.38 -39.55
CA PRO A 574 -10.19 -9.98 -40.67
C PRO A 574 -10.37 -8.45 -40.82
N VAL A 575 -10.24 -7.68 -39.73
CA VAL A 575 -10.26 -6.21 -39.80
C VAL A 575 -9.03 -5.69 -40.54
N VAL A 576 -7.86 -6.24 -40.22
CA VAL A 576 -6.59 -5.89 -40.90
C VAL A 576 -6.66 -6.27 -42.37
N GLU A 577 -7.21 -7.45 -42.71
CA GLU A 577 -7.41 -7.86 -44.10
C GLU A 577 -8.27 -6.86 -44.89
N ARG A 578 -9.34 -6.32 -44.28
CA ARG A 578 -10.15 -5.25 -44.88
C ARG A 578 -9.37 -3.96 -45.09
N ILE A 579 -8.50 -3.59 -44.14
CA ILE A 579 -7.60 -2.42 -44.28
C ILE A 579 -6.66 -2.63 -45.47
N LEU A 580 -6.00 -3.79 -45.56
CA LEU A 580 -5.10 -4.12 -46.67
C LEU A 580 -5.79 -4.10 -48.03
N ALA A 581 -7.03 -4.60 -48.10
CA ALA A 581 -7.83 -4.57 -49.32
C ALA A 581 -8.16 -3.12 -49.75
N ALA A 582 -8.42 -2.23 -48.80
CA ALA A 582 -8.73 -0.82 -49.09
C ALA A 582 -7.49 -0.01 -49.48
N THR A 583 -6.33 -0.29 -48.88
CA THR A 583 -5.07 0.40 -49.21
C THR A 583 -4.37 -0.19 -50.44
N GLN A 584 -4.75 -1.41 -50.86
CA GLN A 584 -4.10 -2.18 -51.92
C GLN A 584 -2.59 -2.40 -51.65
N GLN A 585 -2.21 -2.50 -50.39
CA GLN A 585 -0.82 -2.70 -49.95
C GLN A 585 -0.63 -4.07 -49.31
N ALA A 586 0.59 -4.61 -49.39
CA ALA A 586 0.95 -5.78 -48.61
C ALA A 586 1.18 -5.39 -47.14
N LEU A 587 0.92 -6.32 -46.22
CA LEU A 587 1.04 -6.08 -44.78
C LEU A 587 2.44 -5.57 -44.38
N LYS A 588 3.49 -6.11 -45.00
CA LYS A 588 4.88 -5.72 -44.75
C LYS A 588 5.18 -4.27 -45.16
N ASP A 589 4.46 -3.74 -46.14
CA ASP A 589 4.66 -2.37 -46.64
C ASP A 589 3.84 -1.35 -45.84
N LEU A 590 2.70 -1.78 -45.30
CA LEU A 590 1.82 -0.94 -44.48
C LEU A 590 2.30 -0.83 -43.02
N MET A 591 2.80 -1.93 -42.44
CA MET A 591 3.30 -1.93 -41.05
C MET A 591 4.49 -0.99 -40.90
N GLY A 592 4.42 -0.07 -39.94
CA GLY A 592 5.43 0.97 -39.71
C GLY A 592 5.28 2.21 -40.61
N ASN A 593 4.35 2.21 -41.57
CA ASN A 593 4.13 3.36 -42.45
C ASN A 593 3.15 4.36 -41.82
N SER A 594 3.67 5.21 -40.92
CA SER A 594 2.88 6.21 -40.20
C SER A 594 2.10 7.17 -41.09
N ASN A 595 2.58 7.47 -42.30
CA ASN A 595 1.92 8.43 -43.18
C ASN A 595 0.59 7.87 -43.69
N GLU A 596 0.61 6.67 -44.27
CA GLU A 596 -0.61 6.03 -44.79
C GLU A 596 -1.60 5.71 -43.68
N LEU A 597 -1.13 5.15 -42.57
CA LEU A 597 -1.98 4.73 -41.45
C LEU A 597 -2.72 5.88 -40.77
N ARG A 598 -2.10 7.07 -40.69
CA ARG A 598 -2.75 8.26 -40.09
C ARG A 598 -3.85 8.85 -40.95
N HIS A 599 -3.88 8.54 -42.25
CA HIS A 599 -4.95 8.99 -43.15
C HIS A 599 -6.19 8.09 -43.11
N LEU A 600 -6.08 6.89 -42.54
CA LEU A 600 -7.21 5.97 -42.39
C LEU A 600 -8.19 6.46 -41.32
N LYS A 601 -9.48 6.35 -41.62
CA LYS A 601 -10.55 6.60 -40.64
C LYS A 601 -11.01 5.26 -40.08
N ALA A 602 -10.87 5.08 -38.76
CA ALA A 602 -11.27 3.85 -38.09
C ALA A 602 -12.74 3.47 -38.35
N ALA A 603 -13.64 4.45 -38.49
CA ALA A 603 -15.05 4.22 -38.77
C ALA A 603 -15.29 3.39 -40.05
N ASP A 604 -14.43 3.53 -41.06
CA ASP A 604 -14.59 2.88 -42.37
C ASP A 604 -14.31 1.36 -42.30
N PHE A 605 -13.68 0.89 -41.23
CA PHE A 605 -13.32 -0.53 -41.04
C PHE A 605 -14.04 -1.17 -39.84
N THR A 606 -15.08 -0.53 -39.31
CA THR A 606 -15.91 -1.12 -38.25
C THR A 606 -16.82 -2.23 -38.78
N ASP A 607 -17.33 -3.07 -37.88
CA ASP A 607 -18.40 -4.04 -38.13
C ASP A 607 -19.23 -4.26 -36.85
N ASP A 608 -20.18 -5.20 -36.87
CA ASP A 608 -21.07 -5.48 -35.73
C ASP A 608 -20.31 -5.96 -34.47
N LYS A 609 -19.09 -6.50 -34.64
CA LYS A 609 -18.26 -7.03 -33.54
C LYS A 609 -17.18 -6.03 -33.11
N PHE A 610 -16.55 -5.34 -34.07
CA PHE A 610 -15.42 -4.44 -33.83
C PHE A 610 -15.78 -2.99 -34.15
N GLY A 611 -15.86 -2.19 -33.09
CA GLY A 611 -16.18 -0.77 -33.18
C GLY A 611 -14.96 0.12 -33.40
N VAL A 612 -15.21 1.43 -33.38
CA VAL A 612 -14.18 2.47 -33.56
C VAL A 612 -13.00 2.32 -32.58
N PRO A 613 -13.20 2.03 -31.27
CA PRO A 613 -12.08 1.86 -30.34
C PRO A 613 -11.10 0.78 -30.76
N THR A 614 -11.59 -0.44 -31.03
CA THR A 614 -10.72 -1.56 -31.45
C THR A 614 -10.01 -1.27 -32.76
N VAL A 615 -10.73 -0.77 -33.78
CA VAL A 615 -10.12 -0.46 -35.08
C VAL A 615 -9.05 0.64 -34.94
N SER A 616 -9.31 1.66 -34.11
CA SER A 616 -8.33 2.73 -33.86
C SER A 616 -7.06 2.21 -33.21
N ASP A 617 -7.18 1.26 -32.28
CA ASP A 617 -6.01 0.65 -31.63
C ASP A 617 -5.27 -0.29 -32.59
N ILE A 618 -5.97 -1.01 -33.46
CA ILE A 618 -5.34 -1.78 -34.55
C ILE A 618 -4.51 -0.87 -35.46
N ILE A 619 -5.04 0.29 -35.86
CA ILE A 619 -4.29 1.24 -36.72
C ILE A 619 -3.03 1.75 -36.01
N LYS A 620 -3.13 2.12 -34.72
CA LYS A 620 -1.95 2.53 -33.92
C LYS A 620 -0.94 1.41 -33.79
N GLU A 621 -1.41 0.18 -33.63
CA GLU A 621 -0.56 -1.00 -33.50
C GLU A 621 0.14 -1.31 -34.82
N LEU A 622 -0.52 -1.16 -35.97
CA LEU A 622 0.13 -1.26 -37.28
C LEU A 622 1.18 -0.15 -37.50
N GLU A 623 0.99 1.03 -36.89
CA GLU A 623 1.96 2.14 -36.97
C GLU A 623 3.25 1.81 -36.21
N LYS A 624 3.12 1.16 -35.03
CA LYS A 624 4.26 0.74 -34.21
C LYS A 624 4.00 -0.65 -33.60
N PRO A 625 4.23 -1.73 -34.36
CA PRO A 625 3.91 -3.09 -33.92
C PRO A 625 4.71 -3.50 -32.69
N GLY A 626 4.02 -4.05 -31.70
CA GLY A 626 4.62 -4.58 -30.48
C GLY A 626 5.35 -3.53 -29.65
N ARG A 627 4.95 -2.25 -29.76
CA ARG A 627 5.60 -1.13 -29.07
C ARG A 627 5.66 -1.41 -27.57
N ASP A 628 6.89 -1.44 -27.04
CA ASP A 628 7.11 -1.54 -25.60
C ASP A 628 6.58 -0.25 -24.92
N PRO A 629 5.68 -0.34 -23.93
CA PRO A 629 5.17 0.82 -23.19
C PRO A 629 6.20 1.42 -22.22
N ARG A 630 7.31 0.73 -21.95
CA ARG A 630 8.38 1.17 -21.03
C ARG A 630 9.24 2.28 -21.66
N PRO A 631 9.90 3.12 -20.84
CA PRO A 631 10.78 4.17 -21.33
C PRO A 631 12.08 3.61 -21.94
N GLU A 632 12.79 4.46 -22.67
CA GLU A 632 14.14 4.14 -23.15
C GLU A 632 15.17 4.19 -22.02
N PHE A 633 16.13 3.27 -22.06
CA PHE A 633 17.15 3.11 -21.03
C PHE A 633 18.14 4.28 -20.97
N LYS A 634 18.39 4.81 -19.76
CA LYS A 634 19.33 5.90 -19.47
C LYS A 634 20.06 5.64 -18.16
N THR A 635 21.27 6.19 -18.00
CA THR A 635 22.14 5.96 -16.82
C THR A 635 22.42 7.25 -16.04
N ALA A 636 22.38 7.16 -14.70
CA ALA A 636 22.75 8.24 -13.77
C ALA A 636 24.26 8.43 -13.62
N GLN A 637 24.70 9.61 -13.18
CA GLN A 637 26.08 9.88 -12.77
C GLN A 637 26.11 10.42 -11.33
N PHE A 638 26.63 9.62 -10.38
CA PHE A 638 26.82 10.04 -8.99
C PHE A 638 28.05 10.95 -8.83
N ALA A 639 28.03 11.82 -7.82
CA ALA A 639 29.12 12.74 -7.51
C ALA A 639 30.28 12.03 -6.75
N ASP A 640 31.52 12.31 -7.15
CA ASP A 640 32.74 11.76 -6.54
C ASP A 640 32.98 12.31 -5.12
N GLY A 641 33.29 11.42 -4.16
CA GLY A 641 33.84 11.79 -2.84
C GLY A 641 32.88 11.96 -1.66
N VAL A 642 31.57 11.70 -1.82
CA VAL A 642 30.57 11.73 -0.72
C VAL A 642 30.08 10.30 -0.46
N GLU A 643 30.54 9.65 0.62
CA GLU A 643 30.39 8.18 0.79
C GLU A 643 29.60 7.76 2.03
N THR A 644 29.74 8.50 3.13
CA THR A 644 29.09 8.23 4.40
C THR A 644 28.20 9.39 4.82
N MET A 645 27.30 9.14 5.76
CA MET A 645 26.46 10.20 6.32
C MET A 645 27.29 11.32 6.97
N ASN A 646 28.53 11.03 7.40
CA ASN A 646 29.45 12.03 7.97
C ASN A 646 30.05 12.96 6.91
N ASP A 647 30.06 12.55 5.64
CA ASP A 647 30.60 13.35 4.53
C ASP A 647 29.56 14.34 4.00
N LEU A 648 28.30 14.19 4.41
CA LEU A 648 27.23 15.09 4.02
C LEU A 648 27.29 16.38 4.82
N LEU A 649 27.48 17.48 4.09
CA LEU A 649 27.31 18.82 4.63
C LEU A 649 25.96 19.41 4.14
N PRO A 650 25.18 20.04 5.01
CA PRO A 650 24.03 20.83 4.59
C PRO A 650 24.41 21.82 3.48
N GLY A 651 23.65 21.82 2.39
CA GLY A 651 23.87 22.66 1.20
C GLY A 651 24.49 21.93 0.00
N MET A 652 25.04 20.72 0.18
CA MET A 652 25.58 19.92 -0.95
C MET A 652 24.49 19.56 -1.96
N ILE A 653 24.81 19.64 -3.26
CA ILE A 653 23.92 19.19 -4.35
C ILE A 653 24.47 17.88 -4.90
N LEU A 654 23.64 16.84 -4.88
CA LEU A 654 23.98 15.49 -5.29
C LEU A 654 22.95 14.98 -6.31
N GLU A 655 23.38 14.08 -7.18
CA GLU A 655 22.48 13.28 -8.00
C GLU A 655 22.16 12.00 -7.24
N GLY A 656 20.89 11.61 -7.20
CA GLY A 656 20.40 10.44 -6.48
C GLY A 656 19.29 9.74 -7.24
N ALA A 657 19.10 8.46 -6.95
CA ALA A 657 18.00 7.67 -7.51
C ALA A 657 16.85 7.62 -6.51
N VAL A 658 15.62 7.87 -6.97
CA VAL A 658 14.42 7.72 -6.15
C VAL A 658 14.23 6.24 -5.85
N THR A 659 14.32 5.84 -4.59
CA THR A 659 14.14 4.44 -4.16
C THR A 659 12.67 4.11 -3.95
N ASN A 660 11.91 5.07 -3.43
CA ASN A 660 10.54 4.88 -3.01
C ASN A 660 9.80 6.22 -2.99
N VAL A 661 8.58 6.26 -3.51
CA VAL A 661 7.70 7.43 -3.43
C VAL A 661 6.61 7.16 -2.40
N THR A 662 6.32 8.15 -1.55
CA THR A 662 5.26 8.08 -0.53
C THR A 662 4.35 9.30 -0.65
N ASN A 663 3.22 9.31 0.04
CA ASN A 663 2.28 10.45 -0.02
C ASN A 663 2.84 11.74 0.61
N PHE A 664 3.84 11.64 1.48
CA PHE A 664 4.45 12.80 2.16
C PHE A 664 5.81 13.22 1.57
N GLY A 665 6.28 12.53 0.53
CA GLY A 665 7.58 12.81 -0.07
C GLY A 665 8.17 11.62 -0.83
N ALA A 666 9.41 11.78 -1.28
CA ALA A 666 10.16 10.72 -1.95
C ALA A 666 11.45 10.42 -1.20
N PHE A 667 11.79 9.14 -1.08
CA PHE A 667 13.08 8.69 -0.59
C PHE A 667 14.05 8.60 -1.76
N VAL A 668 15.21 9.23 -1.59
CA VAL A 668 16.25 9.33 -2.61
C VAL A 668 17.53 8.76 -2.04
N ASP A 669 18.05 7.75 -2.72
CA ASP A 669 19.39 7.24 -2.48
C ASP A 669 20.39 8.16 -3.17
N ILE A 670 21.10 8.94 -2.37
CA ILE A 670 22.24 9.77 -2.77
C ILE A 670 23.57 9.03 -2.60
N GLY A 671 23.50 7.73 -2.29
CA GLY A 671 24.62 6.85 -2.04
C GLY A 671 25.31 7.14 -0.71
N VAL A 672 24.59 7.07 0.42
CA VAL A 672 25.26 7.06 1.75
C VAL A 672 24.74 5.95 2.66
N HIS A 673 24.19 4.88 2.06
CA HIS A 673 23.55 3.73 2.72
C HIS A 673 22.32 4.06 3.58
N GLN A 674 21.84 5.29 3.47
CA GLN A 674 20.63 5.76 4.11
C GLN A 674 19.91 6.68 3.12
N ASP A 675 18.67 6.32 2.80
CA ASP A 675 17.84 7.15 1.95
C ASP A 675 17.55 8.48 2.63
N GLY A 676 17.68 9.56 1.87
CA GLY A 676 17.25 10.88 2.29
C GLY A 676 15.80 11.13 1.89
N LEU A 677 15.06 11.79 2.78
CA LEU A 677 13.66 12.13 2.53
C LEU A 677 13.56 13.52 1.90
N VAL A 678 13.05 13.59 0.67
CA VAL A 678 12.54 14.82 0.06
C VAL A 678 11.07 14.95 0.41
N HIS A 679 10.73 15.90 1.29
CA HIS A 679 9.34 16.15 1.66
C HIS A 679 8.51 16.66 0.47
N ILE A 680 7.20 16.42 0.44
CA ILE A 680 6.31 16.81 -0.66
C ILE A 680 6.44 18.28 -1.08
N SER A 681 6.55 19.19 -0.10
CA SER A 681 6.73 20.63 -0.31
C SER A 681 8.07 21.02 -0.95
N SER A 682 9.02 20.09 -0.93
CA SER A 682 10.40 20.24 -1.37
C SER A 682 10.68 19.46 -2.67
N LEU A 683 9.67 18.82 -3.28
CA LEU A 683 9.79 18.14 -4.58
C LEU A 683 9.80 19.11 -5.76
N SER A 684 9.10 20.24 -5.65
CA SER A 684 8.94 21.20 -6.75
C SER A 684 8.77 22.63 -6.24
N ASN A 685 9.04 23.60 -7.11
CA ASN A 685 8.77 25.02 -6.86
C ASN A 685 7.29 25.39 -6.99
N LYS A 686 6.46 24.47 -7.50
CA LYS A 686 5.00 24.58 -7.54
C LYS A 686 4.37 23.74 -6.44
N PHE A 687 3.12 24.02 -6.08
CA PHE A 687 2.36 23.18 -5.17
C PHE A 687 2.24 21.76 -5.75
N VAL A 688 2.58 20.76 -4.93
CA VAL A 688 2.50 19.35 -5.27
C VAL A 688 1.46 18.73 -4.35
N GLU A 689 0.39 18.18 -4.93
CA GLU A 689 -0.65 17.49 -4.19
C GLU A 689 -0.30 16.00 -3.99
N ASP A 690 0.29 15.37 -5.02
CA ASP A 690 0.74 13.97 -4.97
C ASP A 690 2.17 13.86 -5.52
N PRO A 691 3.14 13.39 -4.71
CA PRO A 691 4.53 13.14 -5.13
C PRO A 691 4.68 12.29 -6.39
N HIS A 692 3.78 11.32 -6.62
CA HIS A 692 3.83 10.42 -7.77
C HIS A 692 3.59 11.13 -9.12
N THR A 693 3.10 12.36 -9.09
CA THR A 693 2.94 13.20 -10.30
C THR A 693 4.24 13.89 -10.73
N VAL A 694 5.22 13.97 -9.81
CA VAL A 694 6.48 14.69 -10.01
C VAL A 694 7.65 13.74 -10.17
N VAL A 695 7.67 12.66 -9.41
CA VAL A 695 8.76 11.66 -9.39
C VAL A 695 8.19 10.24 -9.31
N LYS A 696 8.95 9.30 -9.86
CA LYS A 696 8.68 7.86 -9.83
C LYS A 696 9.82 7.09 -9.20
N ALA A 697 9.53 5.88 -8.71
CA ALA A 697 10.60 4.99 -8.25
C ALA A 697 11.53 4.65 -9.43
N GLY A 698 12.84 4.80 -9.22
CA GLY A 698 13.88 4.66 -10.24
C GLY A 698 14.26 5.95 -10.97
N ASP A 699 13.54 7.06 -10.77
CA ASP A 699 13.91 8.34 -11.38
C ASP A 699 15.25 8.84 -10.84
N ILE A 700 16.03 9.47 -11.72
CA ILE A 700 17.29 10.11 -11.36
C ILE A 700 17.02 11.60 -11.14
N VAL A 701 17.26 12.07 -9.92
CA VAL A 701 16.94 13.43 -9.48
C VAL A 701 18.16 14.13 -8.91
N LYS A 702 18.21 15.46 -9.06
CA LYS A 702 19.18 16.32 -8.36
C LYS A 702 18.54 16.84 -7.08
N VAL A 703 19.24 16.63 -5.97
CA VAL A 703 18.77 16.97 -4.62
C VAL A 703 19.84 17.75 -3.88
N LYS A 704 19.40 18.62 -2.97
CA LYS A 704 20.25 19.35 -2.03
C LYS A 704 20.04 18.83 -0.62
N VAL A 705 21.12 18.66 0.14
CA VAL A 705 21.08 18.27 1.55
C VAL A 705 20.61 19.44 2.41
N LEU A 706 19.54 19.26 3.20
CA LEU A 706 19.04 20.26 4.14
C LEU A 706 19.53 20.01 5.57
N GLU A 707 19.43 18.77 6.04
CA GLU A 707 19.74 18.39 7.42
C GLU A 707 20.24 16.95 7.47
N VAL A 708 21.17 16.67 8.39
CA VAL A 708 21.72 15.33 8.63
C VAL A 708 21.68 15.06 10.13
N ASP A 709 20.86 14.10 10.54
CA ASP A 709 20.76 13.62 11.93
C ASP A 709 21.45 12.26 12.04
N LEU A 710 22.67 12.28 12.58
CA LEU A 710 23.50 11.08 12.77
C LEU A 710 22.96 10.14 13.85
N GLN A 711 22.26 10.65 14.88
CA GLN A 711 21.73 9.82 15.97
C GLN A 711 20.54 8.99 15.48
N ARG A 712 19.64 9.62 14.71
CA ARG A 712 18.45 8.97 14.16
C ARG A 712 18.68 8.31 12.80
N LYS A 713 19.88 8.48 12.21
CA LYS A 713 20.22 8.07 10.84
C LYS A 713 19.22 8.61 9.81
N ARG A 714 18.95 9.92 9.86
CA ARG A 714 17.99 10.58 8.95
C ARG A 714 18.69 11.67 8.16
N ILE A 715 18.32 11.79 6.88
CA ILE A 715 18.81 12.83 5.98
C ILE A 715 17.59 13.53 5.39
N ALA A 716 17.50 14.84 5.54
CA ALA A 716 16.49 15.65 4.89
C ALA A 716 17.05 16.25 3.60
N LEU A 717 16.32 16.08 2.49
CA LEU A 717 16.72 16.52 1.16
C LEU A 717 15.67 17.46 0.56
N THR A 718 16.07 18.25 -0.43
CA THR A 718 15.15 19.08 -1.24
C THR A 718 15.52 18.98 -2.72
N MET A 719 14.52 18.89 -3.61
CA MET A 719 14.71 19.05 -5.06
C MET A 719 14.66 20.53 -5.47
N ARG A 720 14.34 21.43 -4.53
CA ARG A 720 14.34 22.88 -4.74
C ARG A 720 15.75 23.42 -4.50
N LEU A 721 16.51 23.56 -5.59
CA LEU A 721 17.92 23.97 -5.51
C LEU A 721 18.12 25.43 -5.06
N ASP A 722 17.05 26.22 -4.93
CA ASP A 722 17.03 27.57 -4.37
C ASP A 722 16.85 27.62 -2.85
N GLU A 723 16.33 26.56 -2.23
CA GLU A 723 16.05 26.48 -0.79
C GLU A 723 17.36 26.40 0.03
N GLN A 724 17.44 27.14 1.15
CA GLN A 724 18.62 27.16 2.02
C GLN A 724 18.42 26.29 3.29
N PRO A 725 19.48 25.62 3.77
CA PRO A 725 19.44 24.89 5.05
C PRO A 725 19.01 25.82 6.21
N GLY A 726 17.95 25.43 6.93
CA GLY A 726 17.44 26.17 8.11
C GLY A 726 16.16 26.99 7.89
N GLU A 727 15.67 27.19 6.66
CA GLU A 727 14.43 27.95 6.41
C GLU A 727 13.14 27.19 6.80
N THR A 728 13.19 25.86 6.88
CA THR A 728 12.03 25.00 7.20
C THR A 728 11.60 25.07 8.67
N ALA A 729 12.51 25.39 9.60
CA ALA A 729 12.17 25.58 11.02
C ALA A 729 11.26 26.80 11.23
N ALA A 730 11.43 27.86 10.42
CA ALA A 730 10.63 29.09 10.53
C ALA A 730 9.18 28.93 10.01
N ARG A 731 8.91 27.92 9.16
CA ARG A 731 7.56 27.68 8.61
C ARG A 731 6.72 26.71 9.43
N ARG A 732 7.30 25.90 10.31
CA ARG A 732 6.58 24.94 11.16
C ARG A 732 6.02 25.54 12.46
N GLY A 733 6.42 26.76 12.84
CA GLY A 733 5.99 27.41 14.10
C GLY A 733 4.96 28.54 13.99
N GLY A 734 4.43 28.85 12.80
CA GLY A 734 3.58 30.03 12.56
C GLY A 734 2.11 29.70 12.25
N GLY A 735 1.50 28.82 13.06
CA GLY A 735 0.11 28.37 12.90
C GLY A 735 -0.84 28.88 13.97
N ALA A 736 -0.56 30.02 14.59
CA ALA A 736 -1.50 30.77 15.41
C ALA A 736 -1.12 32.25 15.33
N ASP A 737 -2.11 33.14 15.33
CA ASP A 737 -1.97 34.60 15.20
C ASP A 737 -1.59 35.15 13.82
N ARG A 738 -2.53 35.08 12.87
CA ARG A 738 -2.73 36.18 11.92
C ARG A 738 -4.15 36.22 11.35
N ALA A 739 -5.09 36.61 12.21
CA ALA A 739 -6.40 37.09 11.80
C ALA A 739 -6.81 38.32 12.63
N GLN A 740 -6.30 39.50 12.27
CA GLN A 740 -7.11 40.72 12.39
C GLN A 740 -6.55 41.83 11.50
N GLY A 741 -7.26 42.05 10.39
CA GLY A 741 -7.08 43.20 9.52
C GLY A 741 -7.67 44.46 10.15
N ASN A 742 -6.81 45.48 10.26
CA ASN A 742 -7.04 46.84 9.77
C ASN A 742 -8.31 47.58 10.20
N ARG A 743 -8.19 48.45 11.22
CA ARG A 743 -9.02 49.66 11.38
C ARG A 743 -8.12 50.88 11.68
N PRO A 744 -8.33 52.05 11.04
CA PRO A 744 -7.46 53.19 11.22
C PRO A 744 -7.79 54.01 12.47
N ALA A 745 -6.76 54.72 12.91
CA ALA A 745 -6.60 55.42 14.18
C ALA A 745 -7.64 56.49 14.51
N SER A 746 -7.94 56.62 15.81
CA SER A 746 -8.38 57.87 16.42
C SER A 746 -7.58 58.14 17.70
N LYS A 747 -7.26 59.43 17.91
CA LYS A 747 -6.36 60.01 18.90
C LYS A 747 -6.98 60.09 20.31
N ALA A 748 -6.10 60.36 21.28
CA ALA A 748 -6.29 60.82 22.68
C ALA A 748 -6.22 59.70 23.73
N ALA A 749 -5.59 59.81 24.90
CA ALA A 749 -4.70 60.81 25.52
C ALA A 749 -3.93 60.10 26.68
N LYS A 750 -2.76 60.64 27.07
CA LYS A 750 -1.97 60.25 28.27
C LYS A 750 -2.70 60.62 29.58
N PRO A 751 -2.41 59.93 30.72
CA PRO A 751 -1.37 60.41 31.65
C PRO A 751 -0.50 59.26 32.22
N ARG A 752 0.85 59.34 32.18
CA ARG A 752 1.80 59.85 33.20
C ARG A 752 1.82 59.12 34.57
N GLY A 753 2.81 58.22 34.73
CA GLY A 753 3.89 58.35 35.73
C GLY A 753 3.93 57.38 36.92
N ARG A 754 4.99 56.56 37.03
CA ARG A 754 6.06 56.66 38.06
C ARG A 754 7.11 55.54 37.96
N ASP A 755 8.36 55.93 38.19
CA ASP A 755 9.59 55.13 38.26
C ASP A 755 9.68 54.22 39.49
N ALA A 756 10.33 53.04 39.36
CA ALA A 756 11.29 52.48 40.32
C ALA A 756 12.05 51.27 39.74
N GLN A 757 13.32 51.14 40.14
CA GLN A 757 14.41 50.26 39.65
C GLN A 757 14.27 48.74 39.89
N PRO A 758 15.11 47.92 39.22
CA PRO A 758 15.08 46.46 39.26
C PRO A 758 15.92 45.88 40.40
N ALA A 759 15.42 44.83 41.05
CA ALA A 759 16.20 43.95 41.92
C ALA A 759 16.45 42.62 41.19
N GLY A 760 17.72 42.33 40.91
CA GLY A 760 18.18 40.96 40.69
C GLY A 760 18.56 40.32 42.03
N ASN A 761 18.46 39.00 42.18
CA ASN A 761 19.56 38.10 41.84
C ASN A 761 19.26 36.64 42.21
N SER A 762 19.69 35.73 41.34
CA SER A 762 20.37 34.45 41.62
C SER A 762 19.93 33.59 42.82
N ALA A 763 19.13 32.55 42.56
CA ALA A 763 19.00 31.38 43.44
C ALA A 763 19.27 30.03 42.76
N MET A 764 19.58 30.02 41.45
CA MET A 764 19.69 28.77 40.67
C MET A 764 21.13 28.44 40.21
N MET A 765 22.07 29.39 40.32
CA MET A 765 23.49 29.19 39.96
C MET A 765 24.34 28.62 41.11
N ASP A 766 23.90 28.75 42.36
CA ASP A 766 24.67 28.25 43.52
C ASP A 766 24.38 26.79 43.89
N ALA A 767 23.27 26.22 43.39
CA ALA A 767 22.94 24.81 43.65
C ALA A 767 23.71 23.83 42.75
N LEU A 768 24.14 24.27 41.55
CA LEU A 768 24.85 23.42 40.58
C LEU A 768 26.36 23.33 40.86
N ALA A 769 26.94 24.35 41.52
CA ALA A 769 28.36 24.37 41.89
C ALA A 769 28.68 23.51 43.14
N ALA A 770 27.67 23.13 43.93
CA ALA A 770 27.86 22.32 45.14
C ALA A 770 27.87 20.79 44.89
N ALA A 771 27.42 20.33 43.71
CA ALA A 771 27.34 18.89 43.40
C ALA A 771 28.58 18.33 42.67
N MET A 772 29.45 19.19 42.12
CA MET A 772 30.60 18.81 41.28
C MET A 772 31.95 19.07 41.97
N GLY A 773 32.02 18.89 43.28
CA GLY A 773 33.27 19.13 44.02
C GLY A 773 33.32 18.54 45.42
N LYS A 774 33.45 17.21 45.54
CA LYS A 774 34.32 16.52 46.52
C LYS A 774 34.15 15.00 46.55
N LYS A 775 35.22 14.31 46.14
CA LYS A 775 35.82 13.02 46.57
C LYS A 775 36.30 12.30 45.30
N ARG A 776 37.58 12.40 44.91
CA ARG A 776 38.79 11.81 45.54
C ARG A 776 38.63 10.34 45.89
#